data_AF-A0A7W0DER1-F1
#
_entry.id   AF-A0A7W0DER1-F1
#
_cell.length_a   1.000
_cell.length_b   1.000
_cell.length_c   1.000
_cell.angle_alpha   90.00
_cell.angle_beta   90.00
_cell.angle_gamma   90.00
#
_symmetry.space_group_name_H-M   'P 1'
#
loop_
_entity.id
_entity.type
_entity.pdbx_description
1 polymer ?
#
loop_
_entity_poly.entity_id
_entity_poly.type
_entity_poly.pdbx_seq_one_letter_code
_entity_poly.pdbx_strand_id
1 'polypeptide(L)'
;MAGLKAVKLGLVVLLSAAPVLAAGPSVEAASVKALTMKEAMDQGLKISSVLRDAKTDISKKKLELEQAQHAVKSEEAKASGLFAKPRNLSQDLTTRLKVPEASKQLYLAQETLRQSMNTVRFDVQKAYLTAYQDEAAEENARKKWEEAKTALDTVKKKRKFGLADSAEQEEAEKTLEKAASVYKQTQLTAKSSRLALGKLLQLDMENKVQLSFEPDYADLDQKQLPAYINSGLKSTVSLLKDTEDRRLADHKLSTTRDLYSSKFGSSRMKVMDGLYKAKDIDMDMFLASYETTLSQVKKDWEGFFLLLGFIPIPKSLLQGEFDGLRYLDDLRDALPIATMEQNKAVLQEKESRTAVIAAVRASYMEAKGAEEGYAQALRDKDSAVSALDKAAQKVKLSLMKTDELAAYKEAVGKADEQILMAQMSYDTALGKLDIDTGGAVAKTLKKGILPYQNLDDGLAAVKPQNPKAPAGSWKLKPAVGPLLSDFSVTVNKKIGATDYALFTKDGHAIGKRTKINKAVRQLTLKLSQLENLKVVLYAKGKPVGELLLEGKGNAGQLAAAKAEATDGEANGSADGAANGGSSVGDGTTGSESGSGADEEKGLGTVIIGSYKVELDALTPEAYNAASATMSSSGQGIFYKADEPGAVWFGMDNAVDPSAIADPTSSAALSQKEADALKVTVEIAKPGAIASLQTPEQLQQQIDTLKKDIVKLEAAKEAAVADMKLSEIADLAVEIKDAQAQLGMLEALQKGDSQAALQQMELVNNPDALIAALSEETETPPGEPGGEEPPGGTAPGKDVASEDALAEQAELQQTKLEQALAAGEPKAAAADLQQLLATQAQLADAQTGASAGQASLAEAKLKLEAVLKLAQAQGDTERVATLTRSLEAVAEAVATAKKDALFAQLDAVQVLAAALPQEAGVQTQLEQQVTKLLEELQQQEKAKYTPEEQAALADVSASLAASSASASIQPIPAENVLSPNIFIKFDAPPVIINGQAYLPIRSVSESFGAAVDWDQDTLTVTVSTEYRTITSRISEDKAYVDGDPVQIDGPALLLEGRTYVPLRFIAESLGLQVDWNAPTQIIQISY
;
A
#
# COMPACT_ATOMS: atom_id res chain seq x y z
N MET A 1 37.68 -14.35 -61.58
CA MET A 1 37.64 -15.79 -61.89
C MET A 1 38.59 -16.51 -60.96
N ALA A 2 38.23 -17.72 -60.49
CA ALA A 2 38.68 -18.40 -59.26
C ALA A 2 38.00 -17.82 -57.99
N GLY A 3 37.46 -18.58 -57.03
CA GLY A 3 37.35 -20.02 -56.83
C GLY A 3 36.44 -20.33 -55.62
N LEU A 4 36.02 -21.59 -55.51
CA LEU A 4 35.27 -22.25 -54.43
C LEU A 4 35.57 -21.76 -52.99
N LYS A 5 34.55 -21.70 -52.11
CA LYS A 5 34.32 -22.74 -51.08
C LYS A 5 33.03 -22.53 -50.27
N ALA A 6 32.30 -23.63 -50.13
CA ALA A 6 31.14 -23.82 -49.26
C ALA A 6 31.53 -23.75 -47.78
N VAL A 7 30.68 -23.10 -46.98
CA VAL A 7 30.72 -23.12 -45.52
C VAL A 7 29.93 -24.34 -45.05
N LYS A 8 30.62 -25.30 -44.42
CA LYS A 8 30.03 -26.46 -43.76
C LYS A 8 29.61 -26.07 -42.34
N LEU A 9 28.34 -26.33 -42.00
CA LEU A 9 27.84 -26.40 -40.63
C LEU A 9 28.70 -27.39 -39.82
N GLY A 10 29.22 -26.93 -38.70
CA GLY A 10 29.81 -27.77 -37.66
C GLY A 10 28.71 -28.30 -36.74
N LEU A 11 28.45 -29.60 -36.84
CA LEU A 11 27.63 -30.39 -35.93
C LEU A 11 28.43 -30.54 -34.62
N VAL A 12 27.95 -29.96 -33.51
CA VAL A 12 28.50 -30.22 -32.17
C VAL A 12 28.05 -31.61 -31.73
N VAL A 13 29.01 -32.51 -31.55
CA VAL A 13 28.80 -33.87 -31.04
C VAL A 13 28.59 -33.78 -29.53
N LEU A 14 27.34 -33.95 -29.09
CA LEU A 14 27.01 -34.33 -27.72
C LEU A 14 27.53 -35.76 -27.48
N LEU A 15 28.51 -35.90 -26.58
CA LEU A 15 28.97 -37.19 -26.08
C LEU A 15 27.86 -37.83 -25.24
N SER A 16 27.04 -38.69 -25.86
CA SER A 16 26.31 -39.73 -25.13
C SER A 16 27.25 -40.93 -24.97
N ALA A 17 28.06 -40.95 -23.92
CA ALA A 17 28.79 -42.14 -23.52
C ALA A 17 27.84 -43.10 -22.78
N ALA A 18 27.14 -43.94 -23.54
CA ALA A 18 26.50 -45.13 -22.98
C ALA A 18 27.59 -46.16 -22.62
N PRO A 19 27.60 -46.76 -21.42
CA PRO A 19 28.53 -47.83 -21.12
C PRO A 19 28.06 -49.12 -21.82
N VAL A 20 28.84 -49.59 -22.80
CA VAL A 20 28.71 -50.94 -23.35
C VAL A 20 29.32 -51.91 -22.33
N LEU A 21 28.46 -52.58 -21.56
CA LEU A 21 28.83 -53.70 -20.69
C LEU A 21 28.83 -55.00 -21.51
N ALA A 22 29.97 -55.68 -21.50
CA ALA A 22 30.16 -56.98 -22.12
C ALA A 22 29.28 -58.05 -21.45
N ALA A 23 28.63 -58.87 -22.27
CA ALA A 23 27.76 -59.96 -21.84
C ALA A 23 28.55 -61.12 -21.20
N GLY A 24 28.13 -61.52 -20.01
CA GLY A 24 28.44 -62.80 -19.36
C GLY A 24 27.20 -63.26 -18.56
N PRO A 25 26.91 -64.57 -18.49
CA PRO A 25 25.56 -65.04 -18.13
C PRO A 25 25.31 -65.09 -16.62
N SER A 26 24.03 -64.96 -16.26
CA SER A 26 23.39 -65.17 -14.93
C SER A 26 23.85 -64.20 -13.82
N VAL A 27 22.99 -63.45 -13.12
CA VAL A 27 21.75 -63.84 -12.43
C VAL A 27 20.79 -62.64 -12.38
N GLU A 28 19.50 -62.95 -12.49
CA GLU A 28 18.31 -62.10 -12.36
C GLU A 28 18.36 -61.17 -11.13
N ALA A 29 18.59 -59.87 -11.35
CA ALA A 29 18.38 -58.82 -10.35
C ALA A 29 17.51 -57.73 -10.98
N ALA A 30 16.38 -57.46 -10.33
CA ALA A 30 15.32 -56.58 -10.78
C ALA A 30 15.82 -55.16 -11.14
N SER A 31 15.22 -54.63 -12.20
CA SER A 31 15.55 -53.43 -12.98
C SER A 31 15.92 -52.17 -12.20
N VAL A 32 17.05 -51.56 -12.56
CA VAL A 32 17.37 -50.14 -12.32
C VAL A 32 16.36 -49.30 -13.12
N LYS A 33 15.29 -48.83 -12.47
CA LYS A 33 14.36 -47.86 -13.06
C LYS A 33 15.03 -46.48 -12.96
N ALA A 34 15.37 -45.85 -14.07
CA ALA A 34 15.73 -44.43 -14.06
C ALA A 34 14.51 -43.61 -13.59
N LEU A 35 14.75 -42.53 -12.84
CA LEU A 35 13.70 -41.62 -12.37
C LEU A 35 14.01 -40.22 -12.89
N THR A 36 13.11 -39.65 -13.67
CA THR A 36 13.23 -38.26 -14.15
C THR A 36 12.63 -37.28 -13.13
N MET A 37 13.07 -36.02 -13.16
CA MET A 37 12.53 -34.97 -12.29
C MET A 37 11.01 -34.78 -12.47
N LYS A 38 10.52 -34.85 -13.71
CA LYS A 38 9.08 -34.76 -14.01
C LYS A 38 8.30 -35.93 -13.41
N GLU A 39 8.77 -37.17 -13.57
CA GLU A 39 8.13 -38.34 -12.97
C GLU A 39 8.13 -38.27 -11.43
N ALA A 40 9.21 -37.75 -10.84
CA ALA A 40 9.28 -37.50 -9.40
C ALA A 40 8.21 -36.50 -8.97
N MET A 41 8.09 -35.34 -9.65
CA MET A 41 7.05 -34.35 -9.35
C MET A 41 5.64 -34.91 -9.51
N ASP A 42 5.35 -35.61 -10.62
CA ASP A 42 4.05 -36.21 -10.90
C ASP A 42 3.68 -37.26 -9.82
N GLN A 43 4.65 -38.07 -9.41
CA GLN A 43 4.48 -39.04 -8.33
C GLN A 43 4.26 -38.34 -6.97
N GLY A 44 5.05 -37.32 -6.63
CA GLY A 44 4.90 -36.54 -5.40
C GLY A 44 3.53 -35.89 -5.29
N LEU A 45 3.01 -35.30 -6.37
CA LEU A 45 1.65 -34.76 -6.43
C LEU A 45 0.57 -35.82 -6.22
N LYS A 46 0.80 -37.04 -6.72
CA LYS A 46 -0.16 -38.14 -6.61
C LYS A 46 -0.27 -38.67 -5.18
N ILE A 47 0.85 -38.74 -4.46
CA ILE A 47 0.92 -39.44 -3.16
C ILE A 47 0.99 -38.52 -1.94
N SER A 48 1.23 -37.22 -2.14
CA SER A 48 1.30 -36.21 -1.07
C SER A 48 0.08 -36.27 -0.13
N SER A 49 0.35 -36.40 1.17
CA SER A 49 -0.67 -36.33 2.21
C SER A 49 -1.29 -34.95 2.27
N VAL A 50 -0.49 -33.88 2.18
CA VAL A 50 -0.95 -32.49 2.20
C VAL A 50 -2.03 -32.24 1.13
N LEU A 51 -1.83 -32.76 -0.09
CA LEU A 51 -2.82 -32.61 -1.16
C LEU A 51 -4.06 -33.47 -0.95
N ARG A 52 -3.92 -34.63 -0.31
CA ARG A 52 -5.06 -35.48 0.07
C ARG A 52 -5.91 -34.81 1.16
N ASP A 53 -5.25 -34.22 2.15
CA ASP A 53 -5.88 -33.53 3.27
C ASP A 53 -6.60 -32.27 2.76
N ALA A 54 -5.96 -31.48 1.89
CA ALA A 54 -6.58 -30.32 1.24
C ALA A 54 -7.81 -30.70 0.38
N LYS A 55 -7.76 -31.82 -0.38
CA LYS A 55 -8.94 -32.32 -1.12
C LYS A 55 -10.07 -32.78 -0.20
N THR A 56 -9.72 -33.36 0.94
CA THR A 56 -10.68 -33.78 1.97
C THR A 56 -11.33 -32.54 2.60
N ASP A 57 -10.55 -31.51 2.90
CA ASP A 57 -11.05 -30.25 3.42
C ASP A 57 -12.00 -29.56 2.42
N ILE A 58 -11.66 -29.50 1.13
CA ILE A 58 -12.58 -29.00 0.09
C ILE A 58 -13.91 -29.77 0.09
N SER A 59 -13.86 -31.09 0.23
CA SER A 59 -15.08 -31.92 0.29
C SER A 59 -15.91 -31.59 1.54
N LYS A 60 -15.26 -31.35 2.68
CA LYS A 60 -15.88 -30.91 3.93
C LYS A 60 -16.49 -29.50 3.77
N LYS A 61 -15.77 -28.53 3.23
CA LYS A 61 -16.25 -27.17 2.97
C LYS A 61 -17.42 -27.13 1.99
N LYS A 62 -17.43 -28.01 1.00
CA LYS A 62 -18.57 -28.18 0.09
C LYS A 62 -19.81 -28.68 0.82
N LEU A 63 -19.66 -29.64 1.73
CA LEU A 63 -20.76 -30.13 2.57
C LEU A 63 -21.24 -29.04 3.54
N GLU A 64 -20.32 -28.28 4.15
CA GLU A 64 -20.67 -27.14 5.02
C GLU A 64 -21.47 -26.06 4.27
N LEU A 65 -21.11 -25.77 3.00
CA LEU A 65 -21.87 -24.87 2.14
C LEU A 65 -23.29 -25.40 1.84
N GLU A 66 -23.42 -26.68 1.52
CA GLU A 66 -24.72 -27.32 1.29
C GLU A 66 -25.58 -27.29 2.57
N GLN A 67 -24.98 -27.59 3.72
CA GLN A 67 -25.64 -27.49 5.03
C GLN A 67 -26.07 -26.04 5.34
N ALA A 68 -25.23 -25.04 5.05
CA ALA A 68 -25.56 -23.64 5.21
C ALA A 68 -26.77 -23.25 4.33
N GLN A 69 -26.81 -23.69 3.07
CA GLN A 69 -27.95 -23.45 2.16
C GLN A 69 -29.24 -24.11 2.67
N HIS A 70 -29.17 -25.35 3.15
CA HIS A 70 -30.32 -26.02 3.75
C HIS A 70 -30.77 -25.37 5.07
N ALA A 71 -29.82 -24.93 5.89
CA ALA A 71 -30.11 -24.22 7.14
C ALA A 71 -30.87 -22.92 6.85
N VAL A 72 -30.38 -22.11 5.90
CA VAL A 72 -31.05 -20.87 5.48
C VAL A 72 -32.45 -21.14 4.94
N LYS A 73 -32.62 -22.11 4.02
CA LYS A 73 -33.95 -22.48 3.48
C LYS A 73 -34.92 -22.95 4.57
N SER A 74 -34.44 -23.75 5.51
CA SER A 74 -35.23 -24.24 6.66
C SER A 74 -35.63 -23.09 7.58
N GLU A 75 -34.69 -22.18 7.83
CA GLU A 75 -34.88 -20.97 8.62
C GLU A 75 -35.91 -20.03 7.97
N GLU A 76 -35.81 -19.77 6.67
CA GLU A 76 -36.78 -18.99 5.89
C GLU A 76 -38.17 -19.63 5.87
N ALA A 77 -38.25 -20.94 5.66
CA ALA A 77 -39.52 -21.68 5.70
C ALA A 77 -40.21 -21.54 7.08
N LYS A 78 -39.44 -21.65 8.18
CA LYS A 78 -39.95 -21.41 9.54
C LYS A 78 -40.41 -19.96 9.74
N ALA A 79 -39.70 -18.99 9.16
CA ALA A 79 -40.06 -17.57 9.25
C ALA A 79 -41.33 -17.21 8.44
N SER A 80 -41.65 -17.99 7.40
CA SER A 80 -42.84 -17.79 6.55
C SER A 80 -44.15 -18.37 7.10
N GLY A 81 -44.13 -19.06 8.25
CA GLY A 81 -45.31 -19.69 8.84
C GLY A 81 -46.30 -18.70 9.45
N LEU A 82 -47.60 -19.02 9.42
CA LEU A 82 -48.69 -18.16 9.96
C LEU A 82 -48.56 -17.76 11.44
N PHE A 83 -47.76 -18.49 12.21
CA PHE A 83 -47.50 -18.26 13.64
C PHE A 83 -46.00 -18.08 13.95
N ALA A 84 -45.19 -17.72 12.94
CA ALA A 84 -43.76 -17.53 13.11
C ALA A 84 -43.45 -16.31 13.99
N LYS A 85 -42.53 -16.47 14.94
CA LYS A 85 -42.03 -15.35 15.73
C LYS A 85 -41.10 -14.45 14.88
N PRO A 86 -41.16 -13.12 15.06
CA PRO A 86 -40.25 -12.20 14.38
C PRO A 86 -38.80 -12.41 14.83
N ARG A 87 -37.85 -12.22 13.91
CA ARG A 87 -36.40 -12.36 14.15
C ARG A 87 -35.79 -11.05 14.60
N ASN A 88 -34.74 -11.14 15.42
CA ASN A 88 -33.88 -10.00 15.76
C ASN A 88 -32.79 -9.80 14.70
N LEU A 89 -32.10 -8.64 14.76
CA LEU A 89 -31.07 -8.24 13.79
C LEU A 89 -29.94 -9.26 13.70
N SER A 90 -29.48 -9.76 14.85
CA SER A 90 -28.41 -10.74 14.93
C SER A 90 -28.80 -12.04 14.20
N GLN A 91 -30.00 -12.59 14.47
CA GLN A 91 -30.48 -13.79 13.80
C GLN A 91 -30.63 -13.61 12.28
N ASP A 92 -31.14 -12.47 11.82
CA ASP A 92 -31.28 -12.18 10.39
C ASP A 92 -29.92 -12.03 9.71
N LEU A 93 -28.99 -11.30 10.35
CA LEU A 93 -27.63 -11.11 9.83
C LEU A 93 -26.87 -12.44 9.77
N THR A 94 -26.89 -13.23 10.85
CA THR A 94 -26.27 -14.57 10.87
C THR A 94 -26.87 -15.48 9.81
N THR A 95 -28.20 -15.49 9.64
CA THR A 95 -28.84 -16.29 8.60
C THR A 95 -28.36 -15.89 7.21
N ARG A 96 -28.30 -14.59 6.91
CA ARG A 96 -27.90 -14.06 5.59
C ARG A 96 -26.41 -14.23 5.30
N LEU A 97 -25.54 -14.26 6.33
CA LEU A 97 -24.09 -14.42 6.17
C LEU A 97 -23.61 -15.88 6.08
N LYS A 98 -24.39 -16.85 6.58
CA LYS A 98 -24.04 -18.29 6.55
C LYS A 98 -23.56 -18.79 5.18
N VAL A 99 -24.27 -18.46 4.10
CA VAL A 99 -23.93 -18.94 2.74
C VAL A 99 -22.71 -18.21 2.16
N PRO A 100 -22.61 -16.87 2.21
CA PRO A 100 -21.38 -16.16 1.85
C PRO A 100 -20.13 -16.63 2.59
N GLU A 101 -20.22 -16.83 3.92
CA GLU A 101 -19.10 -17.30 4.74
C GLU A 101 -18.64 -18.70 4.33
N ALA A 102 -19.58 -19.64 4.17
CA ALA A 102 -19.26 -20.99 3.72
C ALA A 102 -18.72 -21.02 2.28
N SER A 103 -19.21 -20.14 1.40
CA SER A 103 -18.73 -20.01 0.01
C SER A 103 -17.29 -19.50 -0.04
N LYS A 104 -16.97 -18.49 0.77
CA LYS A 104 -15.60 -17.99 0.95
C LYS A 104 -14.67 -19.08 1.44
N GLN A 105 -15.06 -19.84 2.48
CA GLN A 105 -14.22 -20.92 3.00
C GLN A 105 -13.93 -22.00 1.95
N LEU A 106 -14.93 -22.37 1.13
CA LEU A 106 -14.74 -23.30 0.02
C LEU A 106 -13.78 -22.74 -1.03
N TYR A 107 -13.92 -21.47 -1.41
CA TYR A 107 -13.02 -20.81 -2.37
C TYR A 107 -11.58 -20.79 -1.86
N LEU A 108 -11.35 -20.39 -0.60
CA LEU A 108 -10.01 -20.38 -0.01
C LEU A 108 -9.41 -21.78 0.10
N ALA A 109 -10.20 -22.80 0.41
CA ALA A 109 -9.73 -24.19 0.41
C ALA A 109 -9.30 -24.67 -1.00
N GLN A 110 -10.02 -24.27 -2.05
CA GLN A 110 -9.68 -24.57 -3.45
C GLN A 110 -8.37 -23.91 -3.89
N GLU A 111 -8.20 -22.63 -3.57
CA GLU A 111 -6.96 -21.90 -3.90
C GLU A 111 -5.77 -22.37 -3.05
N THR A 112 -6.01 -22.73 -1.78
CA THR A 112 -5.00 -23.36 -0.92
C THR A 112 -4.50 -24.67 -1.53
N LEU A 113 -5.40 -25.53 -2.03
CA LEU A 113 -4.99 -26.75 -2.74
C LEU A 113 -4.08 -26.42 -3.94
N ARG A 114 -4.44 -25.39 -4.73
CA ARG A 114 -3.66 -24.98 -5.90
C ARG A 114 -2.26 -24.47 -5.50
N GLN A 115 -2.16 -23.67 -4.45
CA GLN A 115 -0.87 -23.23 -3.91
C GLN A 115 -0.05 -24.41 -3.36
N SER A 116 -0.66 -25.30 -2.57
CA SER A 116 -0.01 -26.51 -2.06
C SER A 116 0.50 -27.42 -3.17
N MET A 117 -0.18 -27.50 -4.32
CA MET A 117 0.32 -28.26 -5.47
C MET A 117 1.63 -27.67 -6.01
N ASN A 118 1.75 -26.34 -6.07
CA ASN A 118 2.99 -25.68 -6.51
C ASN A 118 4.11 -25.87 -5.48
N THR A 119 3.80 -25.74 -4.19
CA THR A 119 4.77 -26.01 -3.10
C THR A 119 5.28 -27.45 -3.13
N VAL A 120 4.39 -28.44 -3.27
CA VAL A 120 4.79 -29.85 -3.36
C VAL A 120 5.67 -30.11 -4.58
N ARG A 121 5.36 -29.51 -5.75
CA ARG A 121 6.25 -29.61 -6.92
C ARG A 121 7.64 -29.07 -6.61
N PHE A 122 7.72 -27.89 -6.02
CA PHE A 122 8.97 -27.24 -5.67
C PHE A 122 9.79 -28.02 -4.64
N ASP A 123 9.15 -28.56 -3.60
CA ASP A 123 9.83 -29.37 -2.59
C ASP A 123 10.43 -30.65 -3.18
N VAL A 124 9.67 -31.31 -4.07
CA VAL A 124 10.15 -32.49 -4.80
C VAL A 124 11.26 -32.12 -5.77
N GLN A 125 11.13 -31.00 -6.49
CA GLN A 125 12.18 -30.49 -7.37
C GLN A 125 13.48 -30.26 -6.61
N LYS A 126 13.40 -29.52 -5.49
CA LYS A 126 14.56 -29.20 -4.65
C LYS A 126 15.22 -30.47 -4.12
N ALA A 127 14.44 -31.40 -3.56
CA ALA A 127 14.97 -32.67 -3.07
C ALA A 127 15.60 -33.52 -4.19
N TYR A 128 15.01 -33.51 -5.38
CA TYR A 128 15.55 -34.19 -6.56
C TYR A 128 16.89 -33.59 -7.00
N LEU A 129 16.96 -32.27 -7.11
CA LEU A 129 18.17 -31.53 -7.45
C LEU A 129 19.29 -31.79 -6.42
N THR A 130 18.98 -31.75 -5.11
CA THR A 130 19.94 -32.09 -4.06
C THR A 130 20.46 -33.52 -4.17
N ALA A 131 19.56 -34.51 -4.35
CA ALA A 131 19.96 -35.91 -4.52
C ALA A 131 20.86 -36.11 -5.75
N TYR A 132 20.53 -35.44 -6.87
CA TYR A 132 21.34 -35.48 -8.08
C TYR A 132 22.75 -34.91 -7.86
N GLN A 133 22.86 -33.76 -7.17
CA GLN A 133 24.15 -33.14 -6.85
C GLN A 133 25.02 -34.02 -5.97
N ASP A 134 24.43 -34.62 -4.92
CA ASP A 134 25.19 -35.48 -4.03
C ASP A 134 25.62 -36.78 -4.71
N GLU A 135 24.80 -37.36 -5.60
CA GLU A 135 25.20 -38.52 -6.41
C GLU A 135 26.33 -38.19 -7.39
N ALA A 136 26.30 -37.00 -8.01
CA ALA A 136 27.40 -36.52 -8.85
C ALA A 136 28.69 -36.30 -8.03
N ALA A 137 28.58 -35.72 -6.84
CA ALA A 137 29.70 -35.51 -5.92
C ALA A 137 30.30 -36.85 -5.43
N GLU A 138 29.45 -37.84 -5.11
CA GLU A 138 29.89 -39.20 -4.78
C GLU A 138 30.65 -39.84 -5.95
N GLU A 139 30.15 -39.71 -7.19
CA GLU A 139 30.82 -40.27 -8.37
C GLU A 139 32.20 -39.63 -8.59
N ASN A 140 32.31 -38.30 -8.44
CA ASN A 140 33.58 -37.60 -8.56
C ASN A 140 34.57 -37.99 -7.45
N ALA A 141 34.09 -38.13 -6.20
CA ALA A 141 34.91 -38.61 -5.09
C ALA A 141 35.39 -40.05 -5.31
N ARG A 142 34.53 -40.90 -5.89
CA ARG A 142 34.88 -42.28 -6.27
C ARG A 142 35.98 -42.33 -7.33
N LYS A 143 35.88 -41.51 -8.39
CA LYS A 143 36.90 -41.42 -9.44
C LYS A 143 38.27 -41.04 -8.84
N LYS A 144 38.31 -40.00 -8.00
CA LYS A 144 39.54 -39.57 -7.30
C LYS A 144 40.12 -40.66 -6.39
N TRP A 145 39.26 -41.43 -5.72
CA TRP A 145 39.70 -42.57 -4.90
C TRP A 145 40.32 -43.69 -5.74
N GLU A 146 39.71 -44.08 -6.87
CA GLU A 146 40.28 -45.09 -7.78
C GLU A 146 41.60 -44.61 -8.43
N GLU A 147 41.71 -43.33 -8.75
CA GLU A 147 42.95 -42.71 -9.25
C GLU A 147 44.06 -42.76 -8.20
N ALA A 148 43.78 -42.35 -6.95
CA ALA A 148 44.74 -42.42 -5.85
C ALA A 148 45.19 -43.87 -5.56
N LYS A 149 44.26 -44.83 -5.66
CA LYS A 149 44.54 -46.25 -5.51
C LYS A 149 45.46 -46.78 -6.60
N THR A 150 45.17 -46.41 -7.85
CA THR A 150 46.00 -46.77 -9.02
C THR A 150 47.39 -46.15 -8.94
N ALA A 151 47.49 -44.91 -8.46
CA ALA A 151 48.75 -44.22 -8.22
C ALA A 151 49.59 -44.95 -7.15
N LEU A 152 48.97 -45.35 -6.03
CA LEU A 152 49.64 -46.12 -4.98
C LEU A 152 50.14 -47.48 -5.51
N ASP A 153 49.33 -48.21 -6.28
CA ASP A 153 49.75 -49.48 -6.89
C ASP A 153 50.94 -49.29 -7.83
N THR A 154 51.00 -48.16 -8.53
CA THR A 154 52.11 -47.80 -9.41
C THR A 154 53.38 -47.50 -8.62
N VAL A 155 53.29 -46.72 -7.53
CA VAL A 155 54.42 -46.43 -6.63
C VAL A 155 54.93 -47.71 -5.98
N LYS A 156 54.03 -48.58 -5.50
CA LYS A 156 54.39 -49.89 -4.94
C LYS A 156 55.13 -50.77 -5.96
N LYS A 157 54.74 -50.74 -7.24
CA LYS A 157 55.47 -51.43 -8.31
C LYS A 157 56.85 -50.80 -8.54
N LYS A 158 56.96 -49.47 -8.67
CA LYS A 158 58.25 -48.77 -8.86
C LYS A 158 59.23 -49.06 -7.72
N ARG A 159 58.76 -49.07 -6.48
CA ARG A 159 59.56 -49.40 -5.29
C ARG A 159 60.14 -50.81 -5.36
N LYS A 160 59.38 -51.80 -5.86
CA LYS A 160 59.90 -53.18 -6.07
C LYS A 160 61.08 -53.24 -7.05
N PHE A 161 61.22 -52.27 -7.95
CA PHE A 161 62.31 -52.17 -8.91
C PHE A 161 63.38 -51.14 -8.50
N GLY A 162 63.33 -50.58 -7.29
CA GLY A 162 64.28 -49.57 -6.80
C GLY A 162 64.12 -48.19 -7.45
N LEU A 163 62.97 -47.91 -8.08
CA LEU A 163 62.69 -46.68 -8.82
C LEU A 163 61.86 -45.65 -8.03
N ALA A 164 61.55 -45.93 -6.75
CA ALA A 164 60.82 -45.05 -5.85
C ALA A 164 61.26 -45.32 -4.40
N ASP A 165 61.27 -44.29 -3.56
CA ASP A 165 61.68 -44.39 -2.15
C ASP A 165 60.50 -44.68 -1.20
N SER A 166 60.78 -44.75 0.11
CA SER A 166 59.74 -45.01 1.13
C SER A 166 58.82 -43.81 1.37
N ALA A 167 59.30 -42.58 1.14
CA ALA A 167 58.54 -41.36 1.38
C ALA A 167 57.47 -41.16 0.30
N GLU A 168 57.79 -41.44 -0.97
CA GLU A 168 56.82 -41.42 -2.08
C GLU A 168 55.66 -42.40 -1.85
N GLN A 169 55.92 -43.57 -1.27
CA GLN A 169 54.85 -44.52 -0.93
C GLN A 169 53.98 -43.99 0.21
N GLU A 170 54.58 -43.44 1.27
CA GLU A 170 53.83 -42.90 2.41
C GLU A 170 52.93 -41.73 2.00
N GLU A 171 53.40 -40.86 1.10
CA GLU A 171 52.60 -39.77 0.53
C GLU A 171 51.42 -40.29 -0.31
N ALA A 172 51.64 -41.31 -1.13
CA ALA A 172 50.57 -41.96 -1.90
C ALA A 172 49.54 -42.67 -1.01
N GLU A 173 49.97 -43.29 0.09
CA GLU A 173 49.07 -43.91 1.09
C GLU A 173 48.20 -42.87 1.79
N LYS A 174 48.81 -41.76 2.23
CA LYS A 174 48.07 -40.64 2.84
C LYS A 174 47.07 -40.00 1.88
N THR A 175 47.41 -39.93 0.59
CA THR A 175 46.52 -39.40 -0.45
C THR A 175 45.31 -40.33 -0.67
N LEU A 176 45.54 -41.65 -0.72
CA LEU A 176 44.47 -42.64 -0.80
C LEU A 176 43.56 -42.60 0.44
N GLU A 177 44.12 -42.48 1.64
CA GLU A 177 43.35 -42.40 2.88
C GLU A 177 42.42 -41.17 2.90
N LYS A 178 42.94 -40.00 2.52
CA LYS A 178 42.13 -38.78 2.36
C LYS A 178 41.01 -38.96 1.35
N ALA A 179 41.33 -39.51 0.17
CA ALA A 179 40.33 -39.75 -0.87
C ALA A 179 39.26 -40.76 -0.43
N ALA A 180 39.63 -41.80 0.32
CA ALA A 180 38.71 -42.80 0.86
C ALA A 180 37.76 -42.19 1.90
N SER A 181 38.26 -41.30 2.75
CA SER A 181 37.45 -40.57 3.74
C SER A 181 36.40 -39.68 3.04
N VAL A 182 36.82 -38.88 2.05
CA VAL A 182 35.92 -38.02 1.27
C VAL A 182 34.88 -38.84 0.50
N TYR A 183 35.27 -39.96 -0.10
CA TYR A 183 34.35 -40.88 -0.78
C TYR A 183 33.30 -41.45 0.19
N LYS A 184 33.72 -41.91 1.37
CA LYS A 184 32.78 -42.44 2.37
C LYS A 184 31.80 -41.37 2.87
N GLN A 185 32.26 -40.14 3.08
CA GLN A 185 31.42 -39.03 3.48
C GLN A 185 30.38 -38.68 2.41
N THR A 186 30.82 -38.47 1.16
CA THR A 186 29.93 -38.14 0.03
C THR A 186 28.94 -39.28 -0.28
N GLN A 187 29.35 -40.54 -0.10
CA GLN A 187 28.45 -41.70 -0.22
C GLN A 187 27.32 -41.68 0.83
N LEU A 188 27.62 -41.30 2.08
CA LEU A 188 26.60 -41.18 3.12
C LEU A 188 25.65 -40.02 2.85
N THR A 189 26.18 -38.87 2.41
CA THR A 189 25.37 -37.71 2.01
C THR A 189 24.44 -38.06 0.86
N ALA A 190 24.95 -38.67 -0.22
CA ALA A 190 24.15 -39.11 -1.37
C ALA A 190 23.08 -40.14 -0.99
N LYS A 191 23.40 -41.08 -0.09
CA LYS A 191 22.38 -42.00 0.44
C LYS A 191 21.30 -41.22 1.21
N SER A 192 21.69 -40.26 2.05
CA SER A 192 20.78 -39.46 2.85
C SER A 192 19.81 -38.64 2.00
N SER A 193 20.32 -37.88 1.03
CA SER A 193 19.49 -37.06 0.13
C SER A 193 18.60 -37.90 -0.77
N ARG A 194 19.07 -39.06 -1.24
CA ARG A 194 18.21 -40.02 -1.95
C ARG A 194 17.08 -40.54 -1.04
N LEU A 195 17.36 -40.91 0.20
CA LEU A 195 16.31 -41.35 1.13
C LEU A 195 15.31 -40.21 1.45
N ALA A 196 15.76 -38.96 1.52
CA ALA A 196 14.89 -37.80 1.69
C ALA A 196 13.94 -37.63 0.50
N LEU A 197 14.43 -37.76 -0.74
CA LEU A 197 13.58 -37.80 -1.94
C LEU A 197 12.63 -39.01 -1.91
N GLY A 198 13.13 -40.20 -1.53
CA GLY A 198 12.32 -41.42 -1.43
C GLY A 198 11.15 -41.27 -0.46
N LYS A 199 11.35 -40.58 0.67
CA LYS A 199 10.30 -40.24 1.63
C LYS A 199 9.21 -39.37 1.02
N LEU A 200 9.57 -38.36 0.23
CA LEU A 200 8.62 -37.48 -0.46
C LEU A 200 7.82 -38.21 -1.56
N LEU A 201 8.39 -39.27 -2.15
CA LEU A 201 7.79 -40.06 -3.24
C LEU A 201 7.13 -41.37 -2.77
N GLN A 202 7.28 -41.73 -1.50
CA GLN A 202 6.97 -43.05 -0.94
C GLN A 202 7.56 -44.20 -1.78
N LEU A 203 8.80 -44.01 -2.22
CA LEU A 203 9.57 -45.02 -2.93
C LEU A 203 10.72 -45.49 -2.05
N ASP A 204 10.94 -46.81 -2.01
CA ASP A 204 12.15 -47.36 -1.44
C ASP A 204 13.33 -47.00 -2.36
N MET A 205 14.17 -46.09 -1.86
CA MET A 205 15.40 -45.69 -2.54
C MET A 205 16.62 -46.02 -1.68
N GLU A 206 16.59 -47.11 -0.92
CA GLU A 206 17.77 -47.63 -0.27
C GLU A 206 18.83 -48.06 -1.31
N ASN A 207 18.37 -48.71 -2.39
CA ASN A 207 19.19 -49.03 -3.56
C ASN A 207 19.40 -47.80 -4.46
N LYS A 208 20.53 -47.76 -5.18
CA LYS A 208 20.82 -46.68 -6.14
C LYS A 208 19.80 -46.67 -7.27
N VAL A 209 19.19 -45.50 -7.48
CA VAL A 209 18.26 -45.21 -8.58
C VAL A 209 18.97 -44.23 -9.50
N GLN A 210 18.91 -44.45 -10.82
CA GLN A 210 19.58 -43.54 -11.75
C GLN A 210 18.73 -42.26 -11.91
N LEU A 211 19.26 -41.13 -11.46
CA LEU A 211 18.66 -39.81 -11.64
C LEU A 211 19.16 -39.18 -12.93
N SER A 212 18.26 -38.57 -13.70
CA SER A 212 18.61 -37.83 -14.93
C SER A 212 18.16 -36.38 -14.82
N PHE A 213 19.05 -35.46 -15.15
CA PHE A 213 18.78 -34.03 -15.13
C PHE A 213 18.91 -33.46 -16.54
N GLU A 214 17.81 -32.96 -17.08
CA GLU A 214 17.78 -32.20 -18.34
C GLU A 214 17.63 -30.71 -18.00
N PRO A 215 18.47 -29.82 -18.55
CA PRO A 215 18.32 -28.39 -18.36
C PRO A 215 17.01 -27.87 -18.97
N ASP A 216 16.31 -27.03 -18.22
CA ASP A 216 15.25 -26.17 -18.71
C ASP A 216 15.63 -24.70 -18.44
N TYR A 217 15.04 -23.77 -19.18
CA TYR A 217 15.23 -22.34 -18.93
C TYR A 217 13.95 -21.55 -19.18
N ALA A 218 13.82 -20.41 -18.48
CA ALA A 218 12.71 -19.48 -18.67
C ALA A 218 13.14 -18.28 -19.50
N ASP A 219 12.18 -17.65 -20.18
CA ASP A 219 12.38 -16.38 -20.85
C ASP A 219 12.13 -15.23 -19.85
N LEU A 220 13.17 -14.82 -19.14
CA LEU A 220 13.07 -13.77 -18.14
C LEU A 220 13.23 -12.37 -18.78
N ASP A 221 12.41 -11.98 -19.76
CA ASP A 221 12.43 -10.58 -20.23
C ASP A 221 11.71 -9.68 -19.19
N GLN A 222 12.23 -8.49 -18.91
CA GLN A 222 11.56 -7.49 -18.06
C GLN A 222 10.13 -7.20 -18.53
N LYS A 223 9.85 -7.33 -19.84
CA LYS A 223 8.50 -7.21 -20.41
C LYS A 223 7.50 -8.24 -19.86
N GLN A 224 7.96 -9.36 -19.34
CA GLN A 224 7.12 -10.41 -18.74
C GLN A 224 6.78 -10.12 -17.28
N LEU A 225 7.54 -9.25 -16.59
CA LEU A 225 7.34 -8.95 -15.17
C LEU A 225 5.90 -8.47 -14.83
N PRO A 226 5.24 -7.60 -15.62
CA PRO A 226 3.84 -7.25 -15.36
C PRO A 226 2.88 -8.45 -15.44
N ALA A 227 3.15 -9.41 -16.33
CA ALA A 227 2.34 -10.62 -16.46
C ALA A 227 2.55 -11.56 -15.24
N TYR A 228 3.79 -11.70 -14.77
CA TYR A 228 4.11 -12.43 -13.55
C TYR A 228 3.47 -11.81 -12.32
N ILE A 229 3.53 -10.48 -12.16
CA ILE A 229 2.86 -9.76 -11.07
C ILE A 229 1.35 -9.99 -11.13
N ASN A 230 0.72 -9.86 -12.30
CA ASN A 230 -0.71 -10.09 -12.45
C ASN A 230 -1.12 -11.54 -12.14
N SER A 231 -0.25 -12.50 -12.44
CA SER A 231 -0.49 -13.90 -12.09
C SER A 231 -0.42 -14.10 -10.57
N GLY A 232 0.63 -13.60 -9.90
CA GLY A 232 0.76 -13.65 -8.44
C GLY A 232 -0.41 -13.01 -7.71
N LEU A 233 -0.85 -11.82 -8.15
CA LEU A 233 -2.02 -11.13 -7.61
C LEU A 233 -3.33 -11.93 -7.71
N LYS A 234 -3.41 -12.91 -8.61
CA LYS A 234 -4.60 -13.77 -8.80
C LYS A 234 -4.50 -15.12 -8.11
N SER A 235 -3.34 -15.48 -7.57
CA SER A 235 -3.08 -16.82 -7.05
C SER A 235 -2.61 -16.86 -5.61
N THR A 236 -2.08 -15.76 -5.07
CA THR A 236 -1.55 -15.76 -3.71
C THR A 236 -2.67 -15.82 -2.69
N VAL A 237 -2.73 -16.89 -1.90
CA VAL A 237 -3.85 -17.17 -0.99
C VAL A 237 -4.02 -16.11 0.09
N SER A 238 -2.95 -15.49 0.60
CA SER A 238 -3.07 -14.41 1.60
C SER A 238 -3.84 -13.21 1.03
N LEU A 239 -3.45 -12.72 -0.15
CA LEU A 239 -4.18 -11.65 -0.83
C LEU A 239 -5.60 -12.06 -1.20
N LEU A 240 -5.82 -13.29 -1.67
CA LEU A 240 -7.16 -13.78 -2.00
C LEU A 240 -8.04 -13.87 -0.75
N LYS A 241 -7.49 -14.29 0.39
CA LYS A 241 -8.16 -14.29 1.70
C LYS A 241 -8.58 -12.87 2.06
N ASP A 242 -7.68 -11.90 2.00
CA ASP A 242 -8.00 -10.51 2.38
C ASP A 242 -8.99 -9.86 1.38
N THR A 243 -8.90 -10.24 0.10
CA THR A 243 -9.89 -9.83 -0.93
C THR A 243 -11.28 -10.40 -0.61
N GLU A 244 -11.38 -11.67 -0.20
CA GLU A 244 -12.64 -12.27 0.21
C GLU A 244 -13.13 -11.77 1.58
N ASP A 245 -12.22 -11.42 2.50
CA ASP A 245 -12.54 -10.75 3.77
C ASP A 245 -13.19 -9.39 3.48
N ARG A 246 -12.62 -8.60 2.57
CA ARG A 246 -13.21 -7.34 2.12
C ARG A 246 -14.57 -7.55 1.45
N ARG A 247 -14.72 -8.53 0.55
CA ARG A 247 -16.01 -8.87 -0.07
C ARG A 247 -17.05 -9.28 0.96
N LEU A 248 -16.65 -10.04 1.98
CA LEU A 248 -17.53 -10.45 3.07
C LEU A 248 -17.93 -9.25 3.94
N ALA A 249 -17.00 -8.34 4.23
CA ALA A 249 -17.27 -7.10 4.95
C ALA A 249 -18.20 -6.17 4.15
N ASP A 250 -18.01 -6.02 2.84
CA ASP A 250 -18.92 -5.30 1.94
C ASP A 250 -20.33 -5.92 1.98
N HIS A 251 -20.42 -7.25 1.92
CA HIS A 251 -21.69 -7.97 1.99
C HIS A 251 -22.35 -7.81 3.36
N LYS A 252 -21.58 -7.85 4.46
CA LYS A 252 -22.06 -7.62 5.83
C LYS A 252 -22.57 -6.20 5.99
N LEU A 253 -21.84 -5.20 5.50
CA LEU A 253 -22.27 -3.80 5.52
C LEU A 253 -23.56 -3.60 4.71
N SER A 254 -23.61 -4.08 3.47
CA SER A 254 -24.81 -3.98 2.63
C SER A 254 -26.00 -4.70 3.27
N THR A 255 -25.81 -5.91 3.78
CA THR A 255 -26.86 -6.68 4.44
C THR A 255 -27.38 -5.97 5.69
N THR A 256 -26.47 -5.43 6.50
CA THR A 256 -26.83 -4.66 7.70
C THR A 256 -27.61 -3.42 7.29
N ARG A 257 -27.16 -2.68 6.28
CA ARG A 257 -27.87 -1.52 5.75
C ARG A 257 -29.25 -1.86 5.21
N ASP A 258 -29.40 -2.94 4.46
CA ASP A 258 -30.69 -3.37 3.90
C ASP A 258 -31.68 -3.76 5.01
N LEU A 259 -31.18 -4.42 6.07
CA LEU A 259 -31.98 -4.74 7.26
C LEU A 259 -32.41 -3.45 7.98
N TYR A 260 -31.51 -2.49 8.16
CA TYR A 260 -31.82 -1.18 8.74
C TYR A 260 -32.83 -0.41 7.87
N SER A 261 -32.62 -0.32 6.56
CA SER A 261 -33.50 0.36 5.61
C SER A 261 -34.89 -0.27 5.55
N SER A 262 -34.98 -1.61 5.60
CA SER A 262 -36.25 -2.32 5.68
C SER A 262 -37.02 -2.03 6.97
N LYS A 263 -36.35 -1.63 8.05
CA LYS A 263 -36.97 -1.32 9.35
C LYS A 263 -37.30 0.17 9.52
N PHE A 264 -36.39 1.06 9.14
CA PHE A 264 -36.54 2.52 9.34
C PHE A 264 -37.08 3.26 8.11
N GLY A 265 -37.16 2.59 6.96
CA GLY A 265 -37.56 3.18 5.69
C GLY A 265 -36.44 3.97 5.03
N SER A 266 -36.46 4.00 3.70
CA SER A 266 -35.42 4.66 2.88
C SER A 266 -35.28 6.16 3.16
N SER A 267 -36.34 6.83 3.59
CA SER A 267 -36.31 8.28 3.87
C SER A 267 -35.45 8.62 5.09
N ARG A 268 -35.43 7.78 6.13
CA ARG A 268 -34.62 8.01 7.34
C ARG A 268 -33.17 7.61 7.12
N MET A 269 -32.94 6.62 6.27
CA MET A 269 -31.59 6.18 5.90
C MET A 269 -30.90 7.10 4.89
N LYS A 270 -31.59 8.09 4.29
CA LYS A 270 -31.01 8.97 3.25
C LYS A 270 -29.72 9.69 3.68
N VAL A 271 -29.67 10.19 4.91
CA VAL A 271 -28.48 10.89 5.44
C VAL A 271 -27.31 9.93 5.56
N MET A 272 -27.56 8.74 6.14
CA MET A 272 -26.58 7.68 6.27
C MET A 272 -26.11 7.17 4.89
N ASP A 273 -27.02 6.99 3.94
CA ASP A 273 -26.72 6.61 2.55
C ASP A 273 -25.88 7.66 1.81
N GLY A 274 -25.98 8.94 2.19
CA GLY A 274 -25.13 10.01 1.70
C GLY A 274 -23.69 9.87 2.21
N LEU A 275 -23.53 9.60 3.51
CA LEU A 275 -22.24 9.40 4.16
C LEU A 275 -21.51 8.16 3.63
N TYR A 276 -22.23 7.08 3.32
CA TYR A 276 -21.66 5.87 2.72
C TYR A 276 -21.16 6.02 1.29
N LYS A 277 -21.64 7.03 0.56
CA LYS A 277 -21.16 7.34 -0.80
C LYS A 277 -19.94 8.23 -0.79
N ALA A 278 -19.57 8.78 0.36
CA ALA A 278 -18.34 9.53 0.53
C ALA A 278 -17.15 8.57 0.39
N LYS A 279 -16.10 9.06 -0.27
CA LYS A 279 -14.89 8.28 -0.55
C LYS A 279 -14.09 7.99 0.73
N ASP A 280 -14.22 8.87 1.71
CA ASP A 280 -13.68 8.78 3.06
C ASP A 280 -14.84 9.00 4.03
N ILE A 281 -15.16 7.98 4.83
CA ILE A 281 -16.23 8.06 5.83
C ILE A 281 -15.63 8.69 7.09
N ASP A 282 -16.00 9.93 7.38
CA ASP A 282 -15.75 10.57 8.66
C ASP A 282 -16.56 9.82 9.74
N MET A 283 -15.86 9.08 10.59
CA MET A 283 -16.49 8.22 11.60
C MET A 283 -17.20 9.02 12.69
N ASP A 284 -16.74 10.23 12.99
CA ASP A 284 -17.35 11.09 14.01
C ASP A 284 -18.66 11.68 13.47
N MET A 285 -18.64 12.19 12.24
CA MET A 285 -19.87 12.61 11.54
C MET A 285 -20.85 11.46 11.32
N PHE A 286 -20.33 10.28 10.99
CA PHE A 286 -21.13 9.08 10.81
C PHE A 286 -21.83 8.67 12.10
N LEU A 287 -21.09 8.60 13.23
CA LEU A 287 -21.64 8.27 14.54
C LEU A 287 -22.63 9.34 15.00
N ALA A 288 -22.33 10.62 14.82
CA ALA A 288 -23.25 11.71 15.15
C ALA A 288 -24.57 11.63 14.35
N SER A 289 -24.49 11.36 13.05
CA SER A 289 -25.67 11.17 12.19
C SER A 289 -26.45 9.91 12.55
N TYR A 290 -25.74 8.84 12.93
CA TYR A 290 -26.32 7.59 13.40
C TYR A 290 -27.10 7.78 14.71
N GLU A 291 -26.48 8.44 15.71
CA GLU A 291 -27.11 8.75 16.99
C GLU A 291 -28.31 9.70 16.84
N THR A 292 -28.22 10.66 15.92
CA THR A 292 -29.33 11.55 15.56
C THR A 292 -30.50 10.75 14.99
N THR A 293 -30.22 9.80 14.08
CA THR A 293 -31.24 8.92 13.50
C THR A 293 -31.90 8.05 14.57
N LEU A 294 -31.11 7.46 15.48
CA LEU A 294 -31.63 6.69 16.62
C LEU A 294 -32.50 7.52 17.55
N SER A 295 -32.11 8.77 17.81
CA SER A 295 -32.85 9.70 18.67
C SER A 295 -34.20 10.09 18.05
N GLN A 296 -34.23 10.36 16.75
CA GLN A 296 -35.48 10.63 16.02
C GLN A 296 -36.43 9.43 16.04
N VAL A 297 -35.90 8.21 15.87
CA VAL A 297 -36.68 6.97 15.95
C VAL A 297 -37.26 6.78 17.36
N LYS A 298 -36.50 7.05 18.43
CA LYS A 298 -37.00 6.96 19.81
C LYS A 298 -38.14 7.95 20.09
N LYS A 299 -38.06 9.16 19.51
CA LYS A 299 -39.05 10.23 19.72
C LYS A 299 -40.44 9.90 19.16
N ASP A 300 -40.54 9.10 18.09
CA ASP A 300 -41.83 8.69 17.51
C ASP A 300 -42.69 7.85 18.47
N TRP A 301 -42.03 7.18 19.42
CA TRP A 301 -42.61 6.33 20.45
C TRP A 301 -42.97 7.07 21.74
N GLU A 302 -42.70 8.37 21.79
CA GLU A 302 -43.13 9.22 22.89
C GLU A 302 -44.60 9.64 22.70
N GLY A 303 -45.34 9.67 23.82
CA GLY A 303 -46.75 10.08 23.87
C GLY A 303 -47.75 8.93 23.88
N PHE A 304 -49.00 9.23 23.52
CA PHE A 304 -50.15 8.33 23.64
C PHE A 304 -50.88 8.22 22.31
N PHE A 305 -51.42 7.04 21.98
CA PHE A 305 -52.41 6.90 20.92
C PHE A 305 -53.82 6.83 21.53
N LEU A 306 -54.80 7.47 20.89
CA LEU A 306 -56.20 7.47 21.36
C LEU A 306 -56.94 6.26 20.78
N LEU A 307 -57.13 5.23 21.60
CA LEU A 307 -58.01 4.11 21.26
C LEU A 307 -59.47 4.57 21.36
N LEU A 308 -60.28 4.31 20.33
CA LEU A 308 -61.68 4.72 20.22
C LEU A 308 -61.92 6.24 20.38
N GLY A 309 -60.88 7.07 20.22
CA GLY A 309 -60.97 8.53 20.28
C GLY A 309 -60.93 9.16 21.67
N PHE A 310 -60.83 8.38 22.76
CA PHE A 310 -60.83 8.94 24.13
C PHE A 310 -60.04 8.16 25.17
N ILE A 311 -59.50 6.97 24.86
CA ILE A 311 -58.67 6.20 25.79
C ILE A 311 -57.20 6.40 25.40
N PRO A 312 -56.40 7.18 26.16
CA PRO A 312 -54.97 7.35 25.89
C PRO A 312 -54.22 6.09 26.28
N ILE A 313 -53.65 5.40 25.29
CA ILE A 313 -52.75 4.27 25.52
C ILE A 313 -51.32 4.79 25.28
N PRO A 314 -50.42 4.73 26.29
CA PRO A 314 -49.02 5.02 26.09
C PRO A 314 -48.48 4.26 24.87
N LYS A 315 -47.86 4.96 23.91
CA LYS A 315 -47.23 4.29 22.78
C LYS A 315 -46.14 3.31 23.23
N SER A 316 -45.53 3.57 24.39
CA SER A 316 -44.59 2.66 25.08
C SER A 316 -45.18 1.30 25.48
N LEU A 317 -46.51 1.16 25.62
CA LEU A 317 -47.16 -0.14 25.86
C LEU A 317 -47.33 -0.98 24.58
N LEU A 318 -47.27 -0.34 23.41
CA LEU A 318 -47.26 -1.01 22.10
C LEU A 318 -45.82 -1.30 21.62
N GLN A 319 -44.82 -0.77 22.33
CA GLN A 319 -43.37 -0.87 22.12
C GLN A 319 -42.80 -2.27 22.32
N GLY A 320 -43.66 -3.29 22.34
CA GLY A 320 -43.30 -4.69 22.58
C GLY A 320 -42.49 -5.32 21.43
N GLU A 321 -42.61 -6.65 21.28
CA GLU A 321 -41.82 -7.50 20.36
C GLU A 321 -41.86 -7.11 18.86
N PHE A 322 -42.65 -6.09 18.50
CA PHE A 322 -42.97 -5.70 17.13
C PHE A 322 -42.40 -4.34 16.70
N ASP A 323 -41.59 -3.69 17.54
CA ASP A 323 -41.37 -2.24 17.40
C ASP A 323 -39.93 -1.77 17.12
N GLY A 324 -39.03 -2.65 16.69
CA GLY A 324 -37.69 -2.25 16.23
C GLY A 324 -36.72 -1.75 17.32
N LEU A 325 -37.18 -1.38 18.53
CA LEU A 325 -36.32 -0.97 19.65
C LEU A 325 -35.57 -2.13 20.28
N ARG A 326 -36.21 -3.31 20.47
CA ARG A 326 -35.48 -4.53 20.86
C ARG A 326 -34.59 -5.10 19.73
N TYR A 327 -34.88 -4.73 18.48
CA TYR A 327 -34.04 -5.02 17.31
C TYR A 327 -32.75 -4.17 17.30
N LEU A 328 -32.82 -2.96 17.88
CA LEU A 328 -31.71 -2.04 18.13
C LEU A 328 -30.92 -2.38 19.40
N ASP A 329 -31.59 -2.76 20.49
CA ASP A 329 -30.93 -3.05 21.78
C ASP A 329 -29.95 -4.23 21.70
N ASP A 330 -30.18 -5.19 20.80
CA ASP A 330 -29.26 -6.32 20.63
C ASP A 330 -27.96 -5.93 19.88
N LEU A 331 -27.97 -4.86 19.06
CA LEU A 331 -26.86 -4.53 18.13
C LEU A 331 -26.88 -3.05 17.69
N ARG A 332 -26.91 -2.12 18.66
CA ARG A 332 -26.85 -0.66 18.41
C ARG A 332 -25.65 -0.28 17.54
N ASP A 333 -24.54 -0.98 17.67
CA ASP A 333 -23.31 -0.59 16.95
C ASP A 333 -23.05 -1.43 15.69
N ALA A 334 -23.98 -2.31 15.28
CA ALA A 334 -23.71 -3.24 14.17
C ALA A 334 -23.38 -2.57 12.83
N LEU A 335 -24.05 -1.44 12.54
CA LEU A 335 -23.84 -0.71 11.30
C LEU A 335 -22.50 0.09 11.34
N PRO A 336 -22.17 0.84 12.41
CA PRO A 336 -20.82 1.37 12.62
C PRO A 336 -19.71 0.30 12.58
N ILE A 337 -19.88 -0.82 13.29
CA ILE A 337 -18.91 -1.92 13.33
C ILE A 337 -18.69 -2.52 11.95
N ALA A 338 -19.75 -2.81 11.19
CA ALA A 338 -19.63 -3.32 9.82
C ALA A 338 -18.91 -2.32 8.89
N THR A 339 -19.05 -1.02 9.15
CA THR A 339 -18.35 0.04 8.40
C THR A 339 -16.85 0.04 8.73
N MET A 340 -16.50 -0.05 10.01
CA MET A 340 -15.10 -0.14 10.46
C MET A 340 -14.42 -1.40 9.96
N GLU A 341 -15.10 -2.55 10.04
CA GLU A 341 -14.59 -3.82 9.53
C GLU A 341 -14.31 -3.76 8.02
N GLN A 342 -15.19 -3.11 7.24
CA GLN A 342 -14.99 -2.89 5.82
C GLN A 342 -13.75 -2.03 5.53
N ASN A 343 -13.61 -0.88 6.22
CA ASN A 343 -12.44 -0.01 6.07
C ASN A 343 -11.13 -0.74 6.43
N LYS A 344 -11.13 -1.49 7.53
CA LYS A 344 -9.98 -2.33 7.94
C LYS A 344 -9.64 -3.35 6.85
N ALA A 345 -10.63 -4.04 6.30
CA ALA A 345 -10.42 -5.02 5.25
C ALA A 345 -9.91 -4.40 3.93
N VAL A 346 -10.33 -3.17 3.60
CA VAL A 346 -9.81 -2.41 2.44
C VAL A 346 -8.31 -2.10 2.60
N LEU A 347 -7.91 -1.64 3.79
CA LEU A 347 -6.50 -1.35 4.10
C LEU A 347 -5.65 -2.63 4.04
N GLN A 348 -6.11 -3.70 4.69
CA GLN A 348 -5.44 -5.00 4.68
C GLN A 348 -5.27 -5.57 3.25
N GLU A 349 -6.30 -5.49 2.38
CA GLU A 349 -6.16 -5.93 0.99
C GLU A 349 -5.10 -5.10 0.24
N LYS A 350 -5.04 -3.78 0.48
CA LYS A 350 -4.06 -2.88 -0.16
C LYS A 350 -2.63 -3.22 0.26
N GLU A 351 -2.41 -3.49 1.55
CA GLU A 351 -1.12 -3.92 2.09
C GLU A 351 -0.68 -5.26 1.50
N SER A 352 -1.56 -6.27 1.56
CA SER A 352 -1.31 -7.60 0.98
C SER A 352 -1.04 -7.54 -0.52
N ARG A 353 -1.74 -6.68 -1.27
CA ARG A 353 -1.49 -6.47 -2.71
C ARG A 353 -0.09 -5.94 -2.95
N THR A 354 0.36 -5.00 -2.13
CA THR A 354 1.71 -4.41 -2.20
C THR A 354 2.77 -5.45 -1.87
N ALA A 355 2.54 -6.26 -0.82
CA ALA A 355 3.43 -7.35 -0.43
C ALA A 355 3.60 -8.41 -1.53
N VAL A 356 2.51 -8.80 -2.22
CA VAL A 356 2.59 -9.73 -3.35
C VAL A 356 3.40 -9.16 -4.52
N ILE A 357 3.21 -7.87 -4.85
CA ILE A 357 4.00 -7.21 -5.90
C ILE A 357 5.48 -7.20 -5.54
N ALA A 358 5.82 -6.90 -4.28
CA ALA A 358 7.19 -6.90 -3.80
C ALA A 358 7.82 -8.31 -3.84
N ALA A 359 7.10 -9.33 -3.38
CA ALA A 359 7.55 -10.72 -3.39
C ALA A 359 7.87 -11.23 -4.81
N VAL A 360 6.95 -11.02 -5.77
CA VAL A 360 7.15 -11.42 -7.17
C VAL A 360 8.34 -10.68 -7.80
N ARG A 361 8.54 -9.39 -7.48
CA ARG A 361 9.71 -8.64 -7.95
C ARG A 361 11.00 -9.20 -7.36
N ALA A 362 11.01 -9.50 -6.06
CA ALA A 362 12.18 -10.03 -5.39
C ALA A 362 12.59 -11.40 -5.96
N SER A 363 11.65 -12.34 -6.10
CA SER A 363 11.96 -13.65 -6.70
C SER A 363 12.29 -13.56 -8.18
N TYR A 364 11.75 -12.59 -8.91
CA TYR A 364 12.14 -12.34 -10.30
C TYR A 364 13.60 -11.86 -10.40
N MET A 365 14.00 -10.94 -9.52
CA MET A 365 15.38 -10.45 -9.47
C MET A 365 16.35 -11.54 -9.01
N GLU A 366 15.96 -12.39 -8.07
CA GLU A 366 16.73 -13.56 -7.64
C GLU A 366 16.92 -14.55 -8.80
N ALA A 367 15.85 -14.87 -9.55
CA ALA A 367 15.92 -15.72 -10.73
C ALA A 367 16.81 -15.12 -11.82
N LYS A 368 16.78 -13.80 -12.00
CA LYS A 368 17.66 -13.08 -12.92
C LYS A 368 19.13 -13.11 -12.51
N GLY A 369 19.42 -12.89 -11.24
CA GLY A 369 20.78 -13.04 -10.71
C GLY A 369 21.32 -14.45 -10.94
N ALA A 370 20.50 -15.46 -10.71
CA ALA A 370 20.86 -16.85 -10.95
C ALA A 370 21.01 -17.18 -12.46
N GLU A 371 20.20 -16.57 -13.33
CA GLU A 371 20.32 -16.70 -14.79
C GLU A 371 21.68 -16.20 -15.30
N GLU A 372 22.11 -15.02 -14.84
CA GLU A 372 23.41 -14.46 -15.22
C GLU A 372 24.57 -15.28 -14.62
N GLY A 373 24.43 -15.77 -13.39
CA GLY A 373 25.40 -16.70 -12.80
C GLY A 373 25.57 -17.99 -13.61
N TYR A 374 24.46 -18.55 -14.12
CA TYR A 374 24.49 -19.72 -14.99
C TYR A 374 25.10 -19.40 -16.36
N ALA A 375 24.72 -18.26 -16.96
CA ALA A 375 25.30 -17.80 -18.22
C ALA A 375 26.82 -17.61 -18.10
N GLN A 376 27.30 -17.02 -17.00
CA GLN A 376 28.72 -16.81 -16.76
C GLN A 376 29.48 -18.14 -16.63
N ALA A 377 28.95 -19.12 -15.88
CA ALA A 377 29.57 -20.44 -15.78
C ALA A 377 29.72 -21.13 -17.15
N LEU A 378 28.74 -20.95 -18.05
CA LEU A 378 28.82 -21.45 -19.43
C LEU A 378 29.92 -20.74 -20.25
N ARG A 379 30.07 -19.42 -20.11
CA ARG A 379 31.14 -18.64 -20.76
C ARG A 379 32.53 -19.01 -20.23
N ASP A 380 32.64 -19.30 -18.93
CA ASP A 380 33.89 -19.72 -18.29
C ASP A 380 34.34 -21.09 -18.81
N LYS A 381 33.41 -22.02 -19.04
CA LYS A 381 33.70 -23.30 -19.69
C LYS A 381 34.21 -23.11 -21.12
N ASP A 382 33.57 -22.27 -21.93
CA ASP A 382 34.05 -22.00 -23.31
C ASP A 382 35.48 -21.44 -23.29
N SER A 383 35.77 -20.56 -22.33
CA SER A 383 37.10 -19.98 -22.12
C SER A 383 38.12 -21.06 -21.70
N ALA A 384 37.75 -21.96 -20.78
CA ALA A 384 38.60 -23.06 -20.34
C ALA A 384 38.89 -24.07 -21.48
N VAL A 385 37.87 -24.41 -22.29
CA VAL A 385 38.03 -25.29 -23.46
C VAL A 385 38.94 -24.64 -24.50
N SER A 386 38.76 -23.36 -24.80
CA SER A 386 39.63 -22.60 -25.71
C SER A 386 41.08 -22.56 -25.21
N ALA A 387 41.28 -22.40 -23.89
CA ALA A 387 42.61 -22.45 -23.28
C ALA A 387 43.25 -23.84 -23.40
N LEU A 388 42.48 -24.91 -23.17
CA LEU A 388 42.93 -26.30 -23.34
C LEU A 388 43.35 -26.58 -24.79
N ASP A 389 42.57 -26.15 -25.78
CA ASP A 389 42.90 -26.33 -27.19
C ASP A 389 44.20 -25.62 -27.58
N LYS A 390 44.40 -24.39 -27.10
CA LYS A 390 45.65 -23.65 -27.30
C LYS A 390 46.83 -24.35 -26.62
N ALA A 391 46.65 -24.87 -25.40
CA ALA A 391 47.67 -25.63 -24.69
C ALA A 391 48.03 -26.93 -25.43
N ALA A 392 47.04 -27.67 -25.92
CA ALA A 392 47.24 -28.88 -26.71
C ALA A 392 48.02 -28.61 -28.00
N GLN A 393 47.75 -27.48 -28.68
CA GLN A 393 48.53 -27.05 -29.84
C GLN A 393 49.99 -26.72 -29.48
N LYS A 394 50.23 -26.04 -28.36
CA LYS A 394 51.59 -25.75 -27.87
C LYS A 394 52.37 -27.03 -27.55
N VAL A 395 51.73 -28.02 -26.93
CA VAL A 395 52.34 -29.34 -26.69
C VAL A 395 52.71 -30.03 -28.01
N LYS A 396 51.82 -29.98 -29.01
CA LYS A 396 52.08 -30.54 -30.36
C LYS A 396 53.25 -29.85 -31.07
N LEU A 397 53.50 -28.58 -30.80
CA LEU A 397 54.61 -27.79 -31.33
C LEU A 397 55.88 -27.85 -30.46
N SER A 398 55.90 -28.70 -29.42
CA SER A 398 56.99 -28.78 -28.43
C SER A 398 57.29 -27.47 -27.70
N LEU A 399 56.31 -26.56 -27.64
CA LEU A 399 56.39 -25.28 -26.93
C LEU A 399 55.89 -25.37 -25.46
N MET A 400 55.41 -26.55 -25.03
CA MET A 400 54.89 -26.83 -23.69
C MET A 400 55.08 -28.32 -23.36
N LYS A 401 55.32 -28.65 -22.09
CA LYS A 401 55.44 -30.05 -21.63
C LYS A 401 54.08 -30.72 -21.51
N THR A 402 54.00 -32.03 -21.74
CA THR A 402 52.75 -32.81 -21.62
C THR A 402 52.15 -32.76 -20.21
N ASP A 403 52.98 -32.67 -19.18
CA ASP A 403 52.54 -32.64 -17.79
C ASP A 403 51.77 -31.35 -17.44
N GLU A 404 52.07 -30.25 -18.14
CA GLU A 404 51.36 -28.97 -17.97
C GLU A 404 49.94 -29.01 -18.57
N LEU A 405 49.63 -29.97 -19.46
CA LEU A 405 48.30 -30.14 -20.06
C LEU A 405 47.26 -30.63 -19.02
N ALA A 406 47.70 -31.30 -17.95
CA ALA A 406 46.82 -31.82 -16.91
C ALA A 406 46.04 -30.71 -16.19
N ALA A 407 46.69 -29.58 -15.89
CA ALA A 407 46.07 -28.44 -15.24
C ALA A 407 44.93 -27.81 -16.07
N TYR A 408 45.08 -27.75 -17.40
CA TYR A 408 44.03 -27.25 -18.30
C TYR A 408 42.84 -28.22 -18.38
N LYS A 409 43.08 -29.53 -18.36
CA LYS A 409 42.00 -30.53 -18.30
C LYS A 409 41.24 -30.46 -16.98
N GLU A 410 41.95 -30.27 -15.87
CA GLU A 410 41.34 -30.07 -14.55
C GLU A 410 40.49 -28.79 -14.52
N ALA A 411 40.96 -27.70 -15.14
CA ALA A 411 40.20 -26.45 -15.23
C ALA A 411 38.86 -26.62 -15.98
N VAL A 412 38.84 -27.40 -17.08
CA VAL A 412 37.58 -27.73 -17.78
C VAL A 412 36.65 -28.54 -16.88
N GLY A 413 37.17 -29.53 -16.14
CA GLY A 413 36.38 -30.32 -15.20
C GLY A 413 35.78 -29.48 -14.07
N LYS A 414 36.52 -28.49 -13.54
CA LYS A 414 35.99 -27.54 -12.54
C LYS A 414 34.89 -26.65 -13.11
N ALA A 415 35.03 -26.21 -14.36
CA ALA A 415 33.99 -25.42 -15.03
C ALA A 415 32.70 -26.24 -15.22
N ASP A 416 32.81 -27.54 -15.53
CA ASP A 416 31.64 -28.44 -15.59
C ASP A 416 30.92 -28.55 -14.23
N GLU A 417 31.67 -28.67 -13.12
CA GLU A 417 31.09 -28.69 -11.77
C GLU A 417 30.39 -27.36 -11.42
N GLN A 418 30.99 -26.22 -11.79
CA GLN A 418 30.41 -24.89 -11.56
C GLN A 418 29.13 -24.66 -12.37
N ILE A 419 29.08 -25.13 -13.63
CA ILE A 419 27.87 -25.08 -14.47
C ILE A 419 26.73 -25.83 -13.80
N LEU A 420 26.99 -27.04 -13.29
CA LEU A 420 25.95 -27.82 -12.64
C LEU A 420 25.40 -27.09 -11.40
N MET A 421 26.27 -26.53 -10.55
CA MET A 421 25.84 -25.77 -9.37
C MET A 421 25.03 -24.52 -9.75
N ALA A 422 25.51 -23.75 -10.74
CA ALA A 422 24.83 -22.54 -11.19
C ALA A 422 23.47 -22.86 -11.82
N GLN A 423 23.38 -23.94 -12.60
CA GLN A 423 22.13 -24.41 -13.18
C GLN A 423 21.11 -24.80 -12.12
N MET A 424 21.53 -25.54 -11.09
CA MET A 424 20.64 -25.91 -9.99
C MET A 424 20.17 -24.69 -9.19
N SER A 425 21.04 -23.70 -8.99
CA SER A 425 20.68 -22.44 -8.36
C SER A 425 19.62 -21.70 -9.19
N TYR A 426 19.79 -21.67 -10.51
CA TYR A 426 18.83 -21.08 -11.43
C TYR A 426 17.49 -21.81 -11.40
N ASP A 427 17.48 -23.14 -11.48
CA ASP A 427 16.24 -23.94 -11.42
C ASP A 427 15.51 -23.77 -10.07
N THR A 428 16.25 -23.65 -8.98
CA THR A 428 15.69 -23.37 -7.64
C THR A 428 15.06 -21.98 -7.59
N ALA A 429 15.73 -20.97 -8.15
CA ALA A 429 15.20 -19.61 -8.21
C ALA A 429 13.95 -19.52 -9.13
N LEU A 430 13.95 -20.23 -10.25
CA LEU A 430 12.77 -20.37 -11.12
C LEU A 430 11.61 -21.05 -10.40
N GLY A 431 11.87 -22.09 -9.61
CA GLY A 431 10.85 -22.75 -8.80
C GLY A 431 10.23 -21.83 -7.75
N LYS A 432 11.04 -20.98 -7.10
CA LYS A 432 10.56 -19.95 -6.16
C LYS A 432 9.71 -18.89 -6.88
N LEU A 433 10.17 -18.38 -8.02
CA LEU A 433 9.39 -17.45 -8.85
C LEU A 433 8.08 -18.08 -9.34
N ASP A 434 8.08 -19.38 -9.65
CA ASP A 434 6.87 -20.10 -10.03
C ASP A 434 5.85 -20.17 -8.89
N ILE A 435 6.30 -20.37 -7.64
CA ILE A 435 5.42 -20.29 -6.45
C ILE A 435 4.80 -18.90 -6.34
N ASP A 436 5.61 -17.84 -6.35
CA ASP A 436 5.16 -16.46 -6.13
C ASP A 436 4.23 -15.96 -7.26
N THR A 437 4.38 -16.52 -8.46
CA THR A 437 3.53 -16.21 -9.63
C THR A 437 2.36 -17.18 -9.80
N GLY A 438 2.20 -18.16 -8.92
CA GLY A 438 1.10 -19.13 -8.97
C GLY A 438 1.17 -20.13 -10.12
N GLY A 439 2.36 -20.53 -10.56
CA GLY A 439 2.57 -21.50 -11.62
C GLY A 439 2.68 -20.88 -13.02
N ALA A 440 3.05 -19.59 -13.12
CA ALA A 440 3.15 -18.90 -14.40
C ALA A 440 4.44 -19.25 -15.15
N VAL A 441 5.55 -19.42 -14.43
CA VAL A 441 6.88 -19.69 -14.98
C VAL A 441 6.94 -21.09 -15.57
N ALA A 442 6.37 -22.08 -14.89
CA ALA A 442 6.38 -23.48 -15.34
C ALA A 442 5.74 -23.66 -16.74
N LYS A 443 4.86 -22.74 -17.16
CA LYS A 443 4.20 -22.76 -18.47
C LYS A 443 5.06 -22.19 -19.59
N THR A 444 6.11 -21.43 -19.26
CA THR A 444 6.99 -20.74 -20.21
C THR A 444 8.36 -21.38 -20.31
N LEU A 445 8.63 -22.43 -19.53
CA LEU A 445 9.89 -23.18 -19.57
C LEU A 445 10.14 -23.79 -20.96
N LYS A 446 11.38 -23.62 -21.43
CA LYS A 446 11.91 -24.16 -22.68
C LYS A 446 12.98 -25.19 -22.34
N LYS A 447 13.01 -26.29 -23.10
CA LYS A 447 14.01 -27.34 -22.93
C LYS A 447 15.37 -26.92 -23.49
N GLY A 448 16.43 -27.28 -22.78
CA GLY A 448 17.81 -27.14 -23.22
C GLY A 448 18.61 -26.11 -22.42
N ILE A 449 19.85 -25.89 -22.86
CA ILE A 449 20.79 -24.98 -22.20
C ILE A 449 20.37 -23.53 -22.49
N LEU A 450 20.49 -22.67 -21.47
CA LEU A 450 20.25 -21.24 -21.56
C LEU A 450 21.06 -20.61 -22.73
N PRO A 451 20.47 -19.78 -23.60
CA PRO A 451 21.21 -19.08 -24.65
C PRO A 451 22.09 -17.95 -24.09
N TYR A 452 23.31 -18.28 -23.66
CA TYR A 452 24.19 -17.42 -22.84
C TYR A 452 25.11 -16.43 -23.59
N GLN A 453 25.26 -16.59 -24.91
CA GLN A 453 26.24 -15.82 -25.71
C GLN A 453 25.86 -14.34 -25.89
N ASN A 454 24.56 -14.02 -25.93
CA ASN A 454 24.03 -12.65 -26.07
C ASN A 454 22.90 -12.41 -25.06
N LEU A 455 23.04 -12.98 -23.86
CA LEU A 455 22.03 -12.80 -22.81
C LEU A 455 22.05 -11.33 -22.36
N ASP A 456 20.89 -10.69 -22.36
CA ASP A 456 20.70 -9.40 -21.72
C ASP A 456 20.81 -9.64 -20.21
N ASP A 457 21.86 -9.12 -19.59
CA ASP A 457 22.19 -9.35 -18.18
C ASP A 457 21.03 -8.92 -17.26
N GLY A 458 20.14 -8.04 -17.73
CA GLY A 458 19.02 -7.48 -16.96
C GLY A 458 19.45 -6.80 -15.65
N LEU A 459 20.76 -6.66 -15.47
CA LEU A 459 21.52 -6.29 -14.26
C LEU A 459 22.49 -5.15 -14.58
N ALA A 460 22.72 -4.84 -15.86
CA ALA A 460 23.08 -3.50 -16.25
C ALA A 460 22.06 -2.59 -15.59
N ALA A 461 22.54 -1.69 -14.71
CA ALA A 461 21.76 -0.55 -14.31
C ALA A 461 21.09 -0.06 -15.57
N VAL A 462 19.76 -0.05 -15.57
CA VAL A 462 18.98 0.58 -16.60
C VAL A 462 19.56 1.99 -16.67
N LYS A 463 20.51 2.23 -17.59
CA LYS A 463 20.66 3.54 -18.18
C LYS A 463 19.24 3.79 -18.61
N PRO A 464 18.53 4.78 -18.04
CA PRO A 464 17.14 5.02 -18.37
C PRO A 464 17.09 4.93 -19.89
N GLN A 465 16.50 3.85 -20.41
CA GLN A 465 16.07 3.85 -21.79
C GLN A 465 15.08 4.97 -21.75
N ASN A 466 15.54 6.11 -22.25
CA ASN A 466 14.86 7.37 -22.16
C ASN A 466 13.41 7.05 -22.55
N PRO A 467 12.45 6.96 -21.59
CA PRO A 467 11.05 6.89 -22.00
C PRO A 467 10.94 8.13 -22.84
N LYS A 468 10.65 7.98 -24.14
CA LYS A 468 10.71 9.09 -25.10
C LYS A 468 10.05 10.26 -24.39
N ALA A 469 10.86 11.26 -23.99
CA ALA A 469 10.53 12.11 -22.84
C ALA A 469 9.08 12.54 -23.00
N PRO A 470 8.19 12.30 -22.00
CA PRO A 470 6.79 12.63 -22.16
C PRO A 470 6.75 14.06 -22.68
N ALA A 471 6.04 14.24 -23.79
CA ALA A 471 6.10 15.51 -24.52
C ALA A 471 5.70 16.67 -23.60
N GLY A 472 4.92 16.36 -22.57
CA GLY A 472 4.59 17.19 -21.44
C GLY A 472 3.77 16.44 -20.41
N SER A 473 3.20 17.18 -19.47
CA SER A 473 2.16 16.74 -18.55
C SER A 473 0.92 17.60 -18.73
N TRP A 474 -0.23 17.07 -18.33
CA TRP A 474 -1.48 17.80 -18.26
C TRP A 474 -2.08 17.70 -16.85
N LYS A 475 -2.82 18.74 -16.46
CA LYS A 475 -3.54 18.80 -15.18
C LYS A 475 -4.94 19.36 -15.41
N LEU A 476 -5.92 18.76 -14.74
CA LEU A 476 -7.31 19.19 -14.68
C LEU A 476 -7.63 19.57 -13.23
N LYS A 477 -7.93 20.84 -12.97
CA LYS A 477 -8.28 21.32 -11.64
C LYS A 477 -9.73 21.80 -11.59
N PRO A 478 -10.52 21.44 -10.56
CA PRO A 478 -11.79 22.12 -10.32
C PRO A 478 -11.54 23.64 -10.18
N ALA A 479 -12.37 24.45 -10.84
CA ALA A 479 -12.22 25.90 -10.86
C ALA A 479 -13.35 26.60 -10.11
N VAL A 480 -14.61 26.24 -10.41
CA VAL A 480 -15.80 26.82 -9.76
C VAL A 480 -16.86 25.74 -9.59
N GLY A 481 -17.04 25.28 -8.35
CA GLY A 481 -17.95 24.18 -8.03
C GLY A 481 -17.68 22.92 -8.89
N PRO A 482 -18.72 22.08 -9.12
CA PRO A 482 -18.66 20.97 -10.07
C PRO A 482 -18.84 21.43 -11.54
N LEU A 483 -19.02 22.73 -11.80
CA LEU A 483 -19.42 23.25 -13.11
C LEU A 483 -18.24 23.57 -14.01
N LEU A 484 -17.19 24.21 -13.49
CA LEU A 484 -16.04 24.65 -14.28
C LEU A 484 -14.76 23.95 -13.84
N SER A 485 -13.92 23.60 -14.80
CA SER A 485 -12.57 23.09 -14.56
C SER A 485 -11.54 23.73 -15.46
N ASP A 486 -10.34 23.88 -14.92
CA ASP A 486 -9.16 24.45 -15.56
C ASP A 486 -8.26 23.32 -16.05
N PHE A 487 -8.18 23.15 -17.38
CA PHE A 487 -7.26 22.22 -18.01
C PHE A 487 -5.96 22.95 -18.38
N SER A 488 -4.81 22.42 -17.99
CA SER A 488 -3.51 23.04 -18.27
C SER A 488 -2.51 22.02 -18.81
N VAL A 489 -1.63 22.50 -19.69
CA VAL A 489 -0.57 21.71 -20.31
C VAL A 489 0.78 22.34 -20.02
N THR A 490 1.73 21.51 -19.58
CA THR A 490 3.15 21.85 -19.47
C THR A 490 3.90 20.95 -20.42
N VAL A 491 4.75 21.51 -21.30
CA VAL A 491 5.52 20.74 -22.29
C VAL A 491 7.01 20.95 -22.11
N ASN A 492 7.79 19.96 -22.53
CA ASN A 492 9.24 20.03 -22.48
C ASN A 492 9.75 21.20 -23.34
N LYS A 493 10.63 22.04 -22.77
CA LYS A 493 11.24 23.21 -23.45
C LYS A 493 11.88 22.85 -24.80
N LYS A 494 12.33 21.59 -24.99
CA LYS A 494 12.92 21.09 -26.25
C LYS A 494 11.94 21.03 -27.43
N ILE A 495 10.62 21.01 -27.19
CA ILE A 495 9.58 20.96 -28.25
C ILE A 495 9.36 22.34 -28.89
N GLY A 496 9.70 23.42 -28.19
CA GLY A 496 9.58 24.78 -28.71
C GLY A 496 8.13 25.27 -28.92
N ALA A 497 7.14 24.55 -28.39
CA ALA A 497 5.74 24.96 -28.44
C ALA A 497 5.49 26.20 -27.56
N THR A 498 4.80 27.18 -28.12
CA THR A 498 4.41 28.43 -27.44
C THR A 498 2.96 28.36 -26.95
N ASP A 499 2.11 27.62 -27.65
CA ASP A 499 0.67 27.54 -27.41
C ASP A 499 0.17 26.10 -27.61
N TYR A 500 -1.00 25.79 -27.07
CA TYR A 500 -1.72 24.55 -27.29
C TYR A 500 -3.22 24.82 -27.52
N ALA A 501 -3.90 23.88 -28.16
CA ALA A 501 -5.35 23.85 -28.27
C ALA A 501 -5.87 22.43 -28.00
N LEU A 502 -7.03 22.35 -27.36
CA LEU A 502 -7.71 21.09 -27.07
C LEU A 502 -8.70 20.78 -28.18
N PHE A 503 -8.75 19.52 -28.58
CA PHE A 503 -9.73 19.02 -29.54
C PHE A 503 -10.34 17.72 -29.03
N THR A 504 -11.58 17.47 -29.40
CA THR A 504 -12.15 16.12 -29.40
C THR A 504 -11.47 15.28 -30.48
N LYS A 505 -11.51 13.94 -30.36
CA LYS A 505 -11.04 13.03 -31.40
C LYS A 505 -11.73 13.27 -32.75
N ASP A 506 -12.99 13.68 -32.72
CA ASP A 506 -13.79 14.01 -33.91
C ASP A 506 -13.45 15.38 -34.52
N GLY A 507 -12.49 16.12 -33.96
CA GLY A 507 -11.94 17.34 -34.54
C GLY A 507 -12.58 18.66 -34.06
N HIS A 508 -13.53 18.62 -33.13
CA HIS A 508 -14.11 19.84 -32.56
C HIS A 508 -13.19 20.46 -31.50
N ALA A 509 -12.91 21.76 -31.62
CA ALA A 509 -12.08 22.50 -30.66
C ALA A 509 -12.80 22.71 -29.32
N ILE A 510 -12.06 22.62 -28.21
CA ILE A 510 -12.55 22.89 -26.86
C ILE A 510 -11.81 24.09 -26.29
N GLY A 511 -12.51 25.22 -26.18
CA GLY A 511 -11.94 26.48 -25.71
C GLY A 511 -10.97 27.11 -26.70
N LYS A 512 -10.32 28.20 -26.27
CA LYS A 512 -9.40 28.98 -27.12
C LYS A 512 -7.99 28.37 -27.14
N ARG A 513 -7.26 28.63 -28.21
CA ARG A 513 -5.81 28.40 -28.25
C ARG A 513 -5.15 29.17 -27.11
N THR A 514 -4.40 28.47 -26.28
CA THR A 514 -3.91 28.97 -24.99
C THR A 514 -2.40 28.77 -24.88
N LYS A 515 -1.71 29.73 -24.26
CA LYS A 515 -0.26 29.61 -24.04
C LYS A 515 0.05 28.40 -23.16
N ILE A 516 1.20 27.75 -23.41
CA ILE A 516 1.70 26.70 -22.51
C ILE A 516 1.76 27.24 -21.06
N ASN A 517 1.39 26.41 -20.08
CA ASN A 517 1.24 26.73 -18.66
C ASN A 517 0.08 27.68 -18.29
N LYS A 518 -0.75 28.10 -19.26
CA LYS A 518 -2.03 28.75 -18.98
C LYS A 518 -3.15 27.73 -19.09
N ALA A 519 -4.17 27.89 -18.26
CA ALA A 519 -5.31 26.98 -18.24
C ALA A 519 -6.36 27.39 -19.27
N VAL A 520 -6.96 26.40 -19.92
CA VAL A 520 -8.22 26.50 -20.64
C VAL A 520 -9.32 26.20 -19.63
N ARG A 521 -10.08 27.22 -19.24
CA ARG A 521 -11.28 27.05 -18.42
C ARG A 521 -12.44 26.59 -19.28
N GLN A 522 -13.14 25.54 -18.85
CA GLN A 522 -14.30 25.03 -19.58
C GLN A 522 -15.27 24.29 -18.64
N LEU A 523 -16.51 24.08 -19.10
CA LEU A 523 -17.49 23.22 -18.45
C LEU A 523 -16.88 21.85 -18.15
N THR A 524 -16.92 21.42 -16.88
CA THR A 524 -16.33 20.15 -16.42
C THR A 524 -16.85 18.96 -17.22
N LEU A 525 -18.13 18.99 -17.60
CA LEU A 525 -18.74 17.95 -18.44
C LEU A 525 -18.09 17.83 -19.83
N LYS A 526 -17.58 18.91 -20.43
CA LYS A 526 -16.82 18.85 -21.71
C LYS A 526 -15.41 18.27 -21.55
N LEU A 527 -14.91 18.18 -20.31
CA LEU A 527 -13.58 17.67 -19.97
C LEU A 527 -13.64 16.30 -19.27
N SER A 528 -14.84 15.76 -19.01
CA SER A 528 -15.04 14.53 -18.23
C SER A 528 -14.60 13.26 -18.98
N GLN A 529 -14.69 13.25 -20.32
CA GLN A 529 -14.25 12.15 -21.19
C GLN A 529 -12.83 12.41 -21.72
N LEU A 530 -11.84 12.38 -20.84
CA LEU A 530 -10.43 12.66 -21.19
C LEU A 530 -9.89 11.75 -22.30
N GLU A 531 -10.38 10.52 -22.39
CA GLU A 531 -10.02 9.56 -23.44
C GLU A 531 -10.46 9.97 -24.85
N ASN A 532 -11.42 10.89 -24.95
CA ASN A 532 -11.93 11.44 -26.21
C ASN A 532 -11.26 12.78 -26.58
N LEU A 533 -10.26 13.22 -25.82
CA LEU A 533 -9.54 14.47 -26.03
C LEU A 533 -8.14 14.25 -26.60
N LYS A 534 -7.68 15.23 -27.38
CA LYS A 534 -6.31 15.35 -27.88
C LYS A 534 -5.81 16.79 -27.75
N VAL A 535 -4.49 16.95 -27.60
CA VAL A 535 -3.81 18.24 -27.51
C VAL A 535 -3.02 18.49 -28.79
N VAL A 536 -3.22 19.64 -29.41
CA VAL A 536 -2.42 20.09 -30.55
C VAL A 536 -1.51 21.22 -30.09
N LEU A 537 -0.20 21.03 -30.23
CA LEU A 537 0.82 22.02 -29.89
C LEU A 537 1.11 22.94 -31.08
N TYR A 538 1.39 24.20 -30.80
CA TYR A 538 1.75 25.21 -31.80
C TYR A 538 3.06 25.90 -31.43
N ALA A 539 3.89 26.19 -32.43
CA ALA A 539 5.05 27.06 -32.31
C ALA A 539 4.98 28.16 -33.37
N LYS A 540 5.02 29.44 -32.94
CA LYS A 540 4.92 30.60 -33.84
C LYS A 540 3.70 30.52 -34.79
N GLY A 541 2.57 30.03 -34.27
CA GLY A 541 1.31 29.93 -35.02
C GLY A 541 1.17 28.70 -35.93
N LYS A 542 2.19 27.83 -36.06
CA LYS A 542 2.11 26.59 -36.85
C LYS A 542 2.00 25.36 -35.94
N PRO A 543 1.19 24.35 -36.28
CA PRO A 543 1.09 23.12 -35.50
C PRO A 543 2.42 22.36 -35.54
N VAL A 544 2.90 21.90 -34.38
CA VAL A 544 4.18 21.19 -34.22
C VAL A 544 4.01 19.73 -33.76
N GLY A 545 2.82 19.35 -33.29
CA GLY A 545 2.51 17.95 -32.98
C GLY A 545 1.14 17.77 -32.32
N GLU A 546 0.54 16.61 -32.56
CA GLU A 546 -0.65 16.14 -31.85
C GLU A 546 -0.25 15.11 -30.80
N LEU A 547 -0.81 15.26 -29.60
CA LEU A 547 -0.50 14.46 -28.42
C LEU A 547 -1.78 13.93 -27.79
N LEU A 548 -1.74 12.68 -27.37
CA LEU A 548 -2.82 12.02 -26.63
C LEU A 548 -2.63 12.25 -25.12
N LEU A 549 -3.75 12.28 -24.40
CA LEU A 549 -3.76 12.34 -22.94
C LEU A 549 -3.62 10.91 -22.39
N GLU A 550 -2.52 10.63 -21.70
CA GLU A 550 -2.33 9.38 -20.95
C GLU A 550 -2.42 9.67 -19.45
N GLY A 551 -3.07 8.79 -18.68
CA GLY A 551 -3.29 8.96 -17.24
C GLY A 551 -4.74 8.73 -16.83
N LYS A 552 -5.03 8.78 -15.53
CA LYS A 552 -6.39 8.67 -14.96
C LYS A 552 -6.60 9.78 -13.93
N GLY A 553 -7.81 10.31 -13.85
CA GLY A 553 -8.18 11.34 -12.87
C GLY A 553 -7.83 12.76 -13.33
N ASN A 554 -7.20 13.53 -12.47
CA ASN A 554 -6.99 14.99 -12.57
C ASN A 554 -5.58 15.40 -13.02
N ALA A 555 -4.70 14.45 -13.36
CA ALA A 555 -3.41 14.73 -13.98
C ALA A 555 -2.90 13.52 -14.80
N GLY A 556 -1.98 13.78 -15.73
CA GLY A 556 -1.36 12.74 -16.55
C GLY A 556 -0.24 13.23 -17.45
N GLN A 557 0.21 12.36 -18.36
CA GLN A 557 1.30 12.61 -19.31
C GLN A 557 0.77 12.83 -20.73
N LEU A 558 1.53 13.56 -21.55
CA LEU A 558 1.27 13.73 -22.97
C LEU A 558 2.13 12.77 -23.78
N ALA A 559 1.48 11.88 -24.52
CA ALA A 559 2.13 10.90 -25.38
C ALA A 559 1.95 11.22 -26.86
N ALA A 560 2.94 10.86 -27.68
CA ALA A 560 2.82 10.98 -29.13
C ALA A 560 1.77 9.97 -29.64
N ALA A 561 0.88 10.42 -30.53
CA ALA A 561 -0.05 9.51 -31.20
C ALA A 561 0.75 8.38 -31.90
N LYS A 562 0.50 7.12 -31.54
CA LYS A 562 0.99 5.97 -32.31
C LYS A 562 0.32 6.01 -33.68
N ALA A 563 1.09 6.02 -34.75
CA ALA A 563 0.55 5.72 -36.07
C ALA A 563 -0.05 4.31 -36.03
N GLU A 564 -1.33 4.17 -36.36
CA GLU A 564 -1.94 2.87 -36.62
C GLU A 564 -1.19 2.22 -37.78
N ALA A 565 -0.52 1.11 -37.49
CA ALA A 565 0.18 0.32 -38.48
C ALA A 565 -0.88 -0.41 -39.33
N THR A 566 -1.10 0.07 -40.55
CA THR A 566 -1.64 -0.75 -41.63
C THR A 566 -0.54 -1.70 -42.10
N ASP A 567 -0.82 -3.00 -42.02
CA ASP A 567 0.01 -4.08 -42.53
C ASP A 567 0.43 -3.86 -44.00
N GLY A 568 1.70 -4.14 -44.29
CA GLY A 568 2.24 -4.11 -45.65
C GLY A 568 3.72 -4.51 -45.68
N GLU A 569 3.98 -5.69 -46.21
CA GLU A 569 5.27 -6.36 -46.34
C GLU A 569 6.35 -5.57 -47.14
N ALA A 570 7.59 -6.03 -46.94
CA ALA A 570 8.71 -6.08 -47.90
C ALA A 570 9.86 -5.05 -47.78
N ASN A 571 10.95 -5.55 -47.21
CA ASN A 571 12.27 -5.74 -47.86
C ASN A 571 13.18 -4.52 -48.15
N GLY A 572 14.41 -4.58 -47.62
CA GLY A 572 15.62 -4.34 -48.42
C GLY A 572 16.35 -2.98 -48.35
N SER A 573 17.43 -2.98 -47.57
CA SER A 573 18.77 -2.47 -47.91
C SER A 573 19.09 -0.96 -48.00
N ALA A 574 20.37 -0.72 -47.74
CA ALA A 574 21.11 0.51 -47.50
C ALA A 574 21.28 1.50 -48.67
N ASP A 575 21.77 2.68 -48.27
CA ASP A 575 22.58 3.68 -48.97
C ASP A 575 21.91 4.84 -49.73
N GLY A 576 22.42 6.04 -49.46
CA GLY A 576 22.73 7.01 -50.50
C GLY A 576 21.88 8.28 -50.59
N ALA A 577 22.41 9.34 -49.97
CA ALA A 577 22.53 10.71 -50.49
C ALA A 577 21.51 11.30 -51.50
N ALA A 578 21.00 12.47 -51.10
CA ALA A 578 20.94 13.72 -51.87
C ALA A 578 20.07 13.84 -53.14
N ASN A 579 19.16 14.82 -53.04
CA ASN A 579 18.86 15.87 -54.02
C ASN A 579 17.72 15.64 -55.03
N GLY A 580 16.85 16.66 -55.13
CA GLY A 580 16.30 17.13 -56.41
C GLY A 580 14.96 16.56 -56.87
N GLY A 581 13.87 17.23 -56.47
CA GLY A 581 12.99 17.95 -57.40
C GLY A 581 12.11 17.21 -58.42
N SER A 582 10.83 17.62 -58.42
CA SER A 582 9.89 17.66 -59.55
C SER A 582 9.41 16.32 -60.15
N SER A 583 8.15 16.14 -60.54
CA SER A 583 6.96 17.00 -60.59
C SER A 583 5.83 16.22 -61.28
N VAL A 584 4.59 16.67 -61.05
CA VAL A 584 3.37 16.47 -61.89
C VAL A 584 2.79 15.06 -61.81
N GLY A 585 1.53 14.81 -61.51
CA GLY A 585 0.25 15.54 -61.55
C GLY A 585 -0.79 14.41 -61.64
N ASP A 586 -2.04 14.48 -61.22
CA ASP A 586 -3.05 15.51 -61.30
C ASP A 586 -4.28 14.92 -60.56
N GLY A 587 -5.16 15.75 -59.99
CA GLY A 587 -6.36 15.25 -59.31
C GLY A 587 -6.98 16.15 -58.24
N THR A 588 -6.96 17.46 -58.47
CA THR A 588 -8.00 18.42 -58.08
C THR A 588 -8.33 18.64 -56.60
N THR A 589 -7.71 19.70 -56.10
CA THR A 589 -8.09 20.54 -54.97
C THR A 589 -9.47 21.19 -55.12
N GLY A 590 -10.31 21.04 -54.10
CA GLY A 590 -11.30 22.05 -53.71
C GLY A 590 -10.71 22.89 -52.58
N SER A 591 -10.35 24.13 -52.90
CA SER A 591 -9.92 25.16 -51.97
C SER A 591 -11.14 25.83 -51.36
N GLU A 592 -11.26 25.85 -50.04
CA GLU A 592 -11.79 27.02 -49.33
C GLU A 592 -10.79 27.47 -48.27
N SER A 593 -10.25 28.65 -48.53
CA SER A 593 -9.61 29.52 -47.56
C SER A 593 -10.63 29.97 -46.53
N GLY A 594 -10.38 29.69 -45.25
CA GLY A 594 -11.09 30.28 -44.12
C GLY A 594 -10.08 30.88 -43.14
N SER A 595 -9.57 32.07 -43.46
CA SER A 595 -9.11 33.00 -42.43
C SER A 595 -10.31 33.41 -41.59
N GLY A 596 -10.61 32.66 -40.54
CA GLY A 596 -11.52 33.08 -39.49
C GLY A 596 -10.69 33.42 -38.26
N ALA A 597 -10.68 34.70 -37.88
CA ALA A 597 -10.46 35.02 -36.47
C ALA A 597 -11.54 34.24 -35.69
N ASP A 598 -11.13 33.36 -34.78
CA ASP A 598 -12.06 32.63 -33.93
C ASP A 598 -12.93 33.67 -33.20
N GLU A 599 -14.19 33.83 -33.64
CA GLU A 599 -15.16 34.67 -32.96
C GLU A 599 -15.28 34.18 -31.52
N GLU A 600 -15.28 35.13 -30.60
CA GLU A 600 -15.27 34.90 -29.16
C GLU A 600 -16.63 34.36 -28.69
N LYS A 601 -16.89 33.05 -28.90
CA LYS A 601 -18.05 32.38 -28.31
C LYS A 601 -17.83 32.25 -26.79
N GLY A 602 -18.79 32.70 -25.99
CA GLY A 602 -18.74 32.60 -24.52
C GLY A 602 -18.86 31.15 -24.04
N LEU A 603 -18.55 30.90 -22.76
CA LEU A 603 -18.71 29.58 -22.14
C LEU A 603 -20.19 29.12 -22.02
N GLY A 604 -21.12 30.05 -22.28
CA GLY A 604 -22.57 29.87 -22.16
C GLY A 604 -23.11 30.47 -20.86
N THR A 605 -24.42 30.35 -20.68
CA THR A 605 -25.14 30.88 -19.53
C THR A 605 -25.59 29.74 -18.64
N VAL A 606 -25.50 29.92 -17.32
CA VAL A 606 -26.00 28.98 -16.32
C VAL A 606 -27.05 29.64 -15.45
N ILE A 607 -28.07 28.88 -15.05
CA ILE A 607 -28.99 29.22 -13.97
C ILE A 607 -28.71 28.25 -12.82
N ILE A 608 -28.35 28.77 -11.65
CA ILE A 608 -28.09 28.00 -10.42
C ILE A 608 -29.11 28.48 -9.39
N GLY A 609 -30.07 27.63 -9.03
CA GLY A 609 -31.18 28.05 -8.17
C GLY A 609 -31.96 29.20 -8.82
N SER A 610 -31.91 30.41 -8.24
CA SER A 610 -32.55 31.61 -8.80
C SER A 610 -31.57 32.63 -9.43
N TYR A 611 -30.30 32.28 -9.58
CA TYR A 611 -29.28 33.17 -10.15
C TYR A 611 -29.02 32.78 -11.60
N LYS A 612 -29.05 33.76 -12.51
CA LYS A 612 -28.61 33.61 -13.90
C LYS A 612 -27.23 34.24 -14.04
N VAL A 613 -26.26 33.45 -14.48
CA VAL A 613 -24.85 33.86 -14.53
C VAL A 613 -24.27 33.46 -15.87
N GLU A 614 -23.58 34.39 -16.55
CA GLU A 614 -22.70 34.01 -17.66
C GLU A 614 -21.51 33.23 -17.09
N LEU A 615 -21.20 32.05 -17.63
CA LEU A 615 -20.16 31.17 -17.07
C LEU A 615 -18.77 31.82 -17.06
N ASP A 616 -18.51 32.74 -17.99
CA ASP A 616 -17.29 33.56 -18.01
C ASP A 616 -17.20 34.55 -16.82
N ALA A 617 -18.34 34.87 -16.19
CA ALA A 617 -18.46 35.74 -15.03
C ALA A 617 -18.65 34.99 -13.71
N LEU A 618 -18.77 33.65 -13.75
CA LEU A 618 -19.01 32.84 -12.56
C LEU A 618 -17.74 32.71 -11.71
N THR A 619 -17.79 33.22 -10.48
CA THR A 619 -16.73 33.05 -9.46
C THR A 619 -17.12 32.00 -8.42
N PRO A 620 -16.18 31.45 -7.63
CA PRO A 620 -16.50 30.54 -6.53
C PRO A 620 -17.53 31.12 -5.55
N GLU A 621 -17.41 32.40 -5.25
CA GLU A 621 -18.27 33.12 -4.32
C GLU A 621 -19.69 33.28 -4.90
N ALA A 622 -19.78 33.64 -6.19
CA ALA A 622 -21.04 33.73 -6.91
C ALA A 622 -21.73 32.35 -7.01
N TYR A 623 -20.96 31.28 -7.20
CA TYR A 623 -21.48 29.91 -7.22
C TYR A 623 -22.04 29.50 -5.86
N ASN A 624 -21.32 29.77 -4.77
CA ASN A 624 -21.74 29.44 -3.42
C ASN A 624 -23.05 30.17 -3.04
N ALA A 625 -23.11 31.48 -3.29
CA ALA A 625 -24.31 32.28 -3.06
C ALA A 625 -25.50 31.81 -3.92
N ALA A 626 -25.26 31.51 -5.19
CA ALA A 626 -26.30 31.00 -6.07
C ALA A 626 -26.84 29.62 -5.64
N SER A 627 -25.94 28.71 -5.24
CA SER A 627 -26.30 27.34 -4.83
C SER A 627 -27.20 27.31 -3.60
N ALA A 628 -27.05 28.27 -2.68
CA ALA A 628 -27.91 28.40 -1.50
C ALA A 628 -29.40 28.63 -1.87
N THR A 629 -29.67 29.20 -3.04
CA THR A 629 -31.05 29.46 -3.50
C THR A 629 -31.74 28.26 -4.14
N MET A 630 -31.03 27.14 -4.35
CA MET A 630 -31.61 25.95 -5.00
C MET A 630 -32.78 25.36 -4.19
N SER A 631 -32.61 25.25 -2.87
CA SER A 631 -33.65 24.72 -1.97
C SER A 631 -34.88 25.61 -1.89
N SER A 632 -34.71 26.94 -1.86
CA SER A 632 -35.81 27.91 -1.72
C SER A 632 -36.54 28.16 -3.04
N SER A 633 -35.82 28.13 -4.17
CA SER A 633 -36.42 28.25 -5.51
C SER A 633 -37.06 26.95 -6.00
N GLY A 634 -36.58 25.80 -5.49
CA GLY A 634 -36.93 24.47 -5.97
C GLY A 634 -36.29 24.14 -7.32
N GLN A 635 -35.24 24.86 -7.72
CA GLN A 635 -34.57 24.74 -9.02
C GLN A 635 -33.16 24.17 -8.86
N GLY A 636 -32.81 23.25 -9.76
CA GLY A 636 -31.48 22.67 -9.90
C GLY A 636 -30.51 23.60 -10.64
N ILE A 637 -29.56 23.02 -11.36
CA ILE A 637 -28.65 23.76 -12.24
C ILE A 637 -29.05 23.55 -13.69
N PHE A 638 -29.19 24.64 -14.45
CA PHE A 638 -29.53 24.63 -15.87
C PHE A 638 -28.46 25.34 -16.69
N TYR A 639 -28.05 24.75 -17.80
CA TYR A 639 -27.02 25.31 -18.69
C TYR A 639 -27.60 25.56 -20.08
N LYS A 640 -27.16 26.64 -20.73
CA LYS A 640 -27.43 26.92 -22.13
C LYS A 640 -26.15 27.38 -22.84
N ALA A 641 -25.84 26.75 -23.97
CA ALA A 641 -24.70 27.13 -24.81
C ALA A 641 -24.93 28.46 -25.53
N ASP A 642 -23.85 29.19 -25.79
CA ASP A 642 -23.85 30.45 -26.55
C ASP A 642 -23.81 30.19 -28.07
N GLU A 643 -24.80 29.43 -28.57
CA GLU A 643 -24.91 29.08 -29.99
C GLU A 643 -26.33 29.36 -30.53
N PRO A 644 -26.47 29.82 -31.79
CA PRO A 644 -27.77 30.05 -32.40
C PRO A 644 -28.63 28.76 -32.42
N GLY A 645 -29.78 28.79 -31.74
CA GLY A 645 -30.69 27.65 -31.65
C GLY A 645 -30.47 26.73 -30.42
N ALA A 646 -29.54 27.06 -29.51
CA ALA A 646 -29.32 26.30 -28.28
C ALA A 646 -30.53 26.35 -27.32
N VAL A 647 -30.85 25.21 -26.73
CA VAL A 647 -31.91 25.04 -25.71
C VAL A 647 -31.31 25.01 -24.30
N TRP A 648 -32.14 25.15 -23.27
CA TRP A 648 -31.73 24.99 -21.88
C TRP A 648 -31.65 23.51 -21.51
N PHE A 649 -30.64 23.12 -20.73
CA PHE A 649 -30.43 21.74 -20.30
C PHE A 649 -30.30 21.65 -18.79
N GLY A 650 -30.98 20.68 -18.16
CA GLY A 650 -30.78 20.37 -16.74
C GLY A 650 -29.48 19.59 -16.53
N MET A 651 -28.55 20.15 -15.75
CA MET A 651 -27.24 19.53 -15.49
C MET A 651 -27.35 18.27 -14.63
N ASP A 652 -28.40 18.12 -13.82
CA ASP A 652 -28.64 16.95 -12.97
C ASP A 652 -28.87 15.64 -13.78
N ASN A 653 -29.23 15.76 -15.06
CA ASN A 653 -29.53 14.64 -15.95
C ASN A 653 -28.52 14.46 -17.10
N ALA A 654 -27.48 15.30 -17.15
CA ALA A 654 -26.51 15.31 -18.24
C ALA A 654 -25.27 14.46 -17.90
N VAL A 655 -25.25 13.21 -18.35
CA VAL A 655 -24.19 12.23 -18.01
C VAL A 655 -23.03 12.21 -19.02
N ASP A 656 -23.23 12.76 -20.23
CA ASP A 656 -22.27 12.78 -21.33
C ASP A 656 -22.23 14.17 -22.01
N PRO A 657 -21.06 14.74 -22.34
CA PRO A 657 -20.94 15.97 -23.13
C PRO A 657 -21.73 15.99 -24.46
N SER A 658 -21.98 14.84 -25.09
CA SER A 658 -22.80 14.77 -26.32
C SER A 658 -24.26 15.21 -26.10
N ALA A 659 -24.79 15.03 -24.89
CA ALA A 659 -26.16 15.36 -24.54
C ALA A 659 -26.46 16.87 -24.52
N ILE A 660 -25.41 17.71 -24.48
CA ILE A 660 -25.51 19.18 -24.48
C ILE A 660 -25.71 19.73 -25.90
N ALA A 661 -25.30 18.98 -26.92
CA ALA A 661 -25.43 19.35 -28.32
C ALA A 661 -26.68 18.75 -29.00
N ASP A 662 -27.37 17.83 -28.33
CA ASP A 662 -28.56 17.14 -28.85
C ASP A 662 -29.86 17.76 -28.29
N PRO A 663 -30.63 18.51 -29.10
CA PRO A 663 -31.90 19.11 -28.66
C PRO A 663 -33.01 18.07 -28.41
N THR A 664 -32.79 16.80 -28.74
CA THR A 664 -33.72 15.68 -28.47
C THR A 664 -33.37 14.91 -27.20
N SER A 665 -32.30 15.30 -26.50
CA SER A 665 -31.89 14.74 -25.21
C SER A 665 -33.00 14.85 -24.16
N SER A 666 -33.15 13.83 -23.31
CA SER A 666 -34.07 13.87 -22.16
C SER A 666 -33.72 14.94 -21.13
N ALA A 667 -32.52 15.53 -21.22
CA ALA A 667 -32.09 16.65 -20.38
C ALA A 667 -32.47 18.03 -20.94
N ALA A 668 -32.96 18.12 -22.18
CA ALA A 668 -33.36 19.37 -22.82
C ALA A 668 -34.74 19.86 -22.32
N LEU A 669 -34.84 21.14 -21.99
CA LEU A 669 -36.09 21.78 -21.56
C LEU A 669 -36.90 22.24 -22.76
N SER A 670 -38.21 22.03 -22.72
CA SER A 670 -39.14 22.67 -23.64
C SER A 670 -39.16 24.19 -23.42
N GLN A 671 -39.58 24.96 -24.44
CA GLN A 671 -39.69 26.42 -24.32
C GLN A 671 -40.57 26.84 -23.13
N LYS A 672 -41.64 26.10 -22.85
CA LYS A 672 -42.53 26.37 -21.72
C LYS A 672 -41.86 26.14 -20.36
N GLU A 673 -40.97 25.16 -20.26
CA GLU A 673 -40.20 24.89 -19.03
C GLU A 673 -39.08 25.91 -18.84
N ALA A 674 -38.43 26.32 -19.93
CA ALA A 674 -37.43 27.39 -19.91
C ALA A 674 -38.03 28.74 -19.48
N ASP A 675 -39.21 29.09 -19.98
CA ASP A 675 -39.92 30.33 -19.62
C ASP A 675 -40.45 30.31 -18.17
N ALA A 676 -40.54 29.12 -17.56
CA ALA A 676 -41.01 28.95 -16.17
C ALA A 676 -39.87 29.03 -15.12
N LEU A 677 -38.61 29.19 -15.56
CA LEU A 677 -37.47 29.31 -14.66
C LEU A 677 -37.52 30.63 -13.88
N LYS A 678 -37.43 30.55 -12.55
CA LYS A 678 -37.46 31.71 -11.65
C LYS A 678 -36.06 32.29 -11.52
N VAL A 679 -35.83 33.48 -12.06
CA VAL A 679 -34.55 34.19 -11.94
C VAL A 679 -34.77 35.48 -11.16
N THR A 680 -34.01 35.67 -10.09
CA THR A 680 -34.09 36.85 -9.21
C THR A 680 -32.84 37.72 -9.26
N VAL A 681 -31.69 37.14 -9.63
CA VAL A 681 -30.40 37.83 -9.72
C VAL A 681 -29.71 37.47 -11.03
N GLU A 682 -29.10 38.46 -11.68
CA GLU A 682 -28.33 38.29 -12.91
C GLU A 682 -26.89 38.78 -12.75
N ILE A 683 -25.93 37.96 -13.17
CA ILE A 683 -24.52 38.30 -13.32
C ILE A 683 -24.16 38.18 -14.80
N ALA A 684 -24.35 39.28 -15.53
CA ALA A 684 -24.19 39.30 -16.99
C ALA A 684 -22.72 39.43 -17.42
N LYS A 685 -21.84 39.95 -16.56
CA LYS A 685 -20.41 40.17 -16.83
C LYS A 685 -19.59 40.06 -15.55
N PRO A 686 -18.28 39.75 -15.63
CA PRO A 686 -17.42 39.71 -14.45
C PRO A 686 -17.52 41.03 -13.65
N GLY A 687 -17.83 40.92 -12.36
CA GLY A 687 -17.95 42.07 -11.47
C GLY A 687 -19.28 42.86 -11.58
N ALA A 688 -20.25 42.42 -12.38
CA ALA A 688 -21.55 43.09 -12.53
C ALA A 688 -22.69 42.19 -12.07
N ILE A 689 -23.29 42.52 -10.93
CA ILE A 689 -24.45 41.84 -10.34
C ILE A 689 -25.64 42.79 -10.24
N ALA A 690 -26.83 42.32 -10.63
CA ALA A 690 -28.07 43.07 -10.57
C ALA A 690 -29.25 42.20 -10.12
N SER A 691 -30.21 42.77 -9.40
CA SER A 691 -31.49 42.11 -9.12
C SER A 691 -32.44 42.26 -10.30
N LEU A 692 -33.15 41.19 -10.65
CA LEU A 692 -34.25 41.18 -11.63
C LEU A 692 -35.63 41.36 -10.97
N GLN A 693 -35.67 41.51 -9.64
CA GLN A 693 -36.91 41.69 -8.89
C GLN A 693 -37.35 43.15 -8.89
N THR A 694 -38.66 43.40 -8.70
CA THR A 694 -39.14 44.78 -8.58
C THR A 694 -38.65 45.41 -7.27
N PRO A 695 -38.50 46.74 -7.20
CA PRO A 695 -38.11 47.42 -5.96
C PRO A 695 -39.02 47.08 -4.77
N GLU A 696 -40.32 46.86 -4.99
CA GLU A 696 -41.24 46.45 -3.92
C GLU A 696 -40.96 45.03 -3.41
N GLN A 697 -40.64 44.09 -4.31
CA GLN A 697 -40.32 42.71 -3.95
C GLN A 697 -39.01 42.62 -3.17
N LEU A 698 -38.01 43.38 -3.60
CA LEU A 698 -36.71 43.44 -2.92
C LEU A 698 -36.85 44.08 -1.53
N GLN A 699 -37.65 45.15 -1.41
CA GLN A 699 -37.95 45.78 -0.12
C GLN A 699 -38.65 44.81 0.84
N GLN A 700 -39.60 44.01 0.35
CA GLN A 700 -40.30 43.03 1.18
C GLN A 700 -39.36 41.94 1.72
N GLN A 701 -38.36 41.52 0.93
CA GLN A 701 -37.34 40.57 1.37
C GLN A 701 -36.41 41.18 2.42
N ILE A 702 -35.96 42.42 2.20
CA ILE A 702 -35.14 43.18 3.17
C ILE A 702 -35.88 43.31 4.52
N ASP A 703 -37.17 43.66 4.49
CA ASP A 703 -37.97 43.83 5.70
C ASP A 703 -38.17 42.51 6.46
N THR A 704 -38.33 41.41 5.71
CA THR A 704 -38.46 40.06 6.29
C THR A 704 -37.15 39.62 6.94
N LEU A 705 -36.03 39.78 6.24
CA LEU A 705 -34.72 39.37 6.72
C LEU A 705 -34.27 40.19 7.94
N LYS A 706 -34.55 41.51 7.96
CA LYS A 706 -34.37 42.36 9.16
C LYS A 706 -35.12 41.82 10.37
N LYS A 707 -36.37 41.36 10.17
CA LYS A 707 -37.17 40.78 11.25
C LYS A 707 -36.60 39.46 11.76
N ASP A 708 -36.01 38.65 10.87
CA ASP A 708 -35.44 37.36 11.23
C ASP A 708 -34.08 37.50 11.93
N ILE A 709 -33.23 38.44 11.52
CA ILE A 709 -32.00 38.79 12.25
C ILE A 709 -32.30 39.17 13.70
N VAL A 710 -33.33 40.00 13.93
CA VAL A 710 -33.75 40.37 15.30
C VAL A 710 -34.18 39.15 16.13
N LYS A 711 -34.81 38.14 15.51
CA LYS A 711 -35.17 36.90 16.22
C LYS A 711 -33.93 36.04 16.52
N LEU A 712 -32.98 35.96 15.60
CA LEU A 712 -31.73 35.22 15.79
C LEU A 712 -30.88 35.86 16.88
N GLU A 713 -30.79 37.20 16.91
CA GLU A 713 -30.12 37.95 17.98
C GLU A 713 -30.78 37.70 19.35
N ALA A 714 -32.11 37.74 19.41
CA ALA A 714 -32.84 37.40 20.65
C ALA A 714 -32.65 35.93 21.08
N ALA A 715 -32.56 35.00 20.12
CA ALA A 715 -32.27 33.59 20.39
C ALA A 715 -30.83 33.40 20.89
N LYS A 716 -29.87 34.16 20.34
CA LYS A 716 -28.48 34.16 20.80
C LYS A 716 -28.37 34.74 22.21
N GLU A 717 -29.07 35.83 22.52
CA GLU A 717 -29.14 36.38 23.89
C GLU A 717 -29.74 35.37 24.88
N ALA A 718 -30.80 34.65 24.49
CA ALA A 718 -31.36 33.57 25.29
C ALA A 718 -30.37 32.41 25.47
N ALA A 719 -29.67 31.99 24.41
CA ALA A 719 -28.63 30.95 24.49
C ALA A 719 -27.42 31.37 25.34
N VAL A 720 -27.07 32.66 25.36
CA VAL A 720 -26.08 33.26 26.26
C VAL A 720 -26.56 33.22 27.71
N ALA A 721 -27.82 33.59 27.97
CA ALA A 721 -28.42 33.50 29.30
C ALA A 721 -28.51 32.05 29.81
N ASP A 722 -28.75 31.10 28.89
CA ASP A 722 -28.85 29.66 29.17
C ASP A 722 -27.50 28.92 29.05
N MET A 723 -26.39 29.63 28.81
CA MET A 723 -25.01 29.13 28.74
C MET A 723 -24.76 28.00 27.73
N LYS A 724 -25.46 28.02 26.59
CA LYS A 724 -25.35 26.99 25.54
C LYS A 724 -24.30 27.34 24.48
N LEU A 725 -23.03 27.09 24.81
CA LEU A 725 -21.86 27.51 24.03
C LEU A 725 -21.85 27.11 22.55
N SER A 726 -22.33 25.92 22.18
CA SER A 726 -22.45 25.49 20.78
C SER A 726 -23.54 26.27 20.05
N GLU A 727 -24.72 26.41 20.67
CA GLU A 727 -25.83 27.21 20.11
C GLU A 727 -25.42 28.69 19.94
N ILE A 728 -24.59 29.24 20.83
CA ILE A 728 -24.10 30.64 20.71
C ILE A 728 -23.18 30.81 19.50
N ALA A 729 -22.28 29.85 19.24
CA ALA A 729 -21.37 29.89 18.11
C ALA A 729 -22.12 29.69 16.78
N ASP A 730 -23.02 28.73 16.73
CA ASP A 730 -23.85 28.45 15.56
C ASP A 730 -24.76 29.65 15.24
N LEU A 731 -25.44 30.21 16.25
CA LEU A 731 -26.27 31.41 16.07
C LEU A 731 -25.43 32.64 15.68
N ALA A 732 -24.16 32.74 16.11
CA ALA A 732 -23.30 33.85 15.69
C ALA A 732 -22.95 33.77 14.20
N VAL A 733 -22.69 32.57 13.68
CA VAL A 733 -22.46 32.32 12.26
C VAL A 733 -23.75 32.56 11.46
N GLU A 734 -24.89 32.06 11.92
CA GLU A 734 -26.20 32.29 11.29
C GLU A 734 -26.59 33.78 11.23
N ILE A 735 -26.35 34.54 12.31
CA ILE A 735 -26.58 35.99 12.33
C ILE A 735 -25.68 36.69 11.32
N LYS A 736 -24.39 36.33 11.27
CA LYS A 736 -23.43 36.96 10.36
C LYS A 736 -23.75 36.67 8.89
N ASP A 737 -24.16 35.44 8.58
CA ASP A 737 -24.64 35.06 7.25
C ASP A 737 -25.89 35.86 6.87
N ALA A 738 -26.88 35.96 7.76
CA ALA A 738 -28.09 36.74 7.52
C ALA A 738 -27.81 38.24 7.34
N GLN A 739 -26.83 38.80 8.08
CA GLN A 739 -26.38 40.18 7.91
C GLN A 739 -25.67 40.40 6.56
N ALA A 740 -24.86 39.46 6.11
CA ALA A 740 -24.22 39.51 4.79
C ALA A 740 -25.27 39.44 3.66
N GLN A 741 -26.26 38.54 3.78
CA GLN A 741 -27.39 38.47 2.85
C GLN A 741 -28.18 39.79 2.81
N LEU A 742 -28.41 40.40 3.97
CA LEU A 742 -29.07 41.70 4.06
C LEU A 742 -28.26 42.81 3.37
N GLY A 743 -26.97 42.89 3.67
CA GLY A 743 -26.06 43.86 3.05
C GLY A 743 -26.00 43.71 1.53
N MET A 744 -26.01 42.48 1.04
CA MET A 744 -26.09 42.19 -0.40
C MET A 744 -27.39 42.70 -1.02
N LEU A 745 -28.55 42.40 -0.42
CA LEU A 745 -29.86 42.86 -0.95
C LEU A 745 -29.99 44.38 -0.94
N GLU A 746 -29.50 45.05 0.11
CA GLU A 746 -29.48 46.52 0.20
C GLU A 746 -28.54 47.16 -0.83
N ALA A 747 -27.39 46.54 -1.09
CA ALA A 747 -26.47 46.97 -2.13
C ALA A 747 -27.08 46.78 -3.53
N LEU A 748 -27.73 45.65 -3.79
CA LEU A 748 -28.48 45.41 -5.03
C LEU A 748 -29.63 46.41 -5.23
N GLN A 749 -30.33 46.78 -4.16
CA GLN A 749 -31.39 47.79 -4.22
C GLN A 749 -30.85 49.18 -4.61
N LYS A 750 -29.62 49.50 -4.18
CA LYS A 750 -28.91 50.74 -4.51
C LYS A 750 -28.21 50.69 -5.87
N GLY A 751 -28.18 49.52 -6.54
CA GLY A 751 -27.42 49.30 -7.76
C GLY A 751 -25.89 49.30 -7.54
N ASP A 752 -25.44 49.09 -6.30
CA ASP A 752 -24.02 49.04 -5.94
C ASP A 752 -23.49 47.61 -6.09
N SER A 753 -23.08 47.27 -7.32
CA SER A 753 -22.57 45.94 -7.64
C SER A 753 -21.31 45.58 -6.84
N GLN A 754 -20.45 46.55 -6.48
CA GLN A 754 -19.21 46.27 -5.77
C GLN A 754 -19.49 45.91 -4.30
N ALA A 755 -20.35 46.68 -3.63
CA ALA A 755 -20.78 46.36 -2.27
C ALA A 755 -21.56 45.05 -2.21
N ALA A 756 -22.40 44.77 -3.22
CA ALA A 756 -23.13 43.51 -3.30
C ALA A 756 -22.20 42.30 -3.44
N LEU A 757 -21.15 42.41 -4.26
CA LEU A 757 -20.16 41.35 -4.43
C LEU A 757 -19.35 41.11 -3.14
N GLN A 758 -18.92 42.17 -2.44
CA GLN A 758 -18.21 42.03 -1.17
C GLN A 758 -19.03 41.29 -0.12
N GLN A 759 -20.32 41.61 -0.01
CA GLN A 759 -21.21 40.91 0.92
C GLN A 759 -21.45 39.46 0.49
N MET A 760 -21.51 39.19 -0.81
CA MET A 760 -21.66 37.85 -1.38
C MET A 760 -20.49 36.91 -1.05
N GLU A 761 -19.27 37.42 -0.82
CA GLU A 761 -18.11 36.60 -0.42
C GLU A 761 -18.31 35.92 0.94
N LEU A 762 -19.15 36.51 1.79
CA LEU A 762 -19.49 36.02 3.13
C LEU A 762 -20.73 35.10 3.12
N VAL A 763 -21.63 35.24 2.15
CA VAL A 763 -22.89 34.48 2.12
C VAL A 763 -22.62 32.99 1.89
N ASN A 764 -23.14 32.16 2.81
CA ASN A 764 -23.03 30.71 2.79
C ASN A 764 -21.56 30.21 2.72
N ASN A 765 -20.64 30.98 3.33
CA ASN A 765 -19.21 30.68 3.37
C ASN A 765 -18.71 30.63 4.83
N PRO A 766 -18.76 29.45 5.49
CA PRO A 766 -18.50 29.34 6.92
C PRO A 766 -17.09 29.82 7.30
N ASP A 767 -16.07 29.55 6.50
CA ASP A 767 -14.69 29.97 6.78
C ASP A 767 -14.53 31.49 6.73
N ALA A 768 -15.12 32.15 5.73
CA ALA A 768 -15.09 33.60 5.61
C ALA A 768 -15.94 34.29 6.70
N LEU A 769 -17.07 33.69 7.08
CA LEU A 769 -17.90 34.16 8.18
C LEU A 769 -17.17 34.07 9.53
N ILE A 770 -16.48 32.96 9.78
CA ILE A 770 -15.68 32.75 10.99
C ILE A 770 -14.49 33.73 11.04
N ALA A 771 -13.82 33.96 9.91
CA ALA A 771 -12.74 34.96 9.82
C ALA A 771 -13.27 36.38 10.12
N ALA A 772 -14.39 36.78 9.50
CA ALA A 772 -15.01 38.09 9.72
C ALA A 772 -15.50 38.27 11.17
N LEU A 773 -15.99 37.20 11.81
CA LEU A 773 -16.36 37.21 13.23
C LEU A 773 -15.15 37.36 14.16
N SER A 774 -13.99 36.85 13.73
CA SER A 774 -12.74 36.95 14.49
C SER A 774 -12.17 38.37 14.45
N GLU A 775 -12.22 39.03 13.28
CA GLU A 775 -11.77 40.43 13.12
C GLU A 775 -12.60 41.43 13.96
N GLU A 776 -13.90 41.18 14.17
CA GLU A 776 -14.76 42.03 15.02
C GLU A 776 -14.42 41.94 16.52
N THR A 777 -13.69 40.91 16.94
CA THR A 777 -13.27 40.74 18.34
C THR A 777 -11.93 41.41 18.68
N GLU A 778 -11.20 41.90 17.67
CA GLU A 778 -9.87 42.51 17.85
C GLU A 778 -9.88 44.04 18.06
N THR A 779 -11.01 44.74 17.91
CA THR A 779 -11.08 46.19 18.20
C THR A 779 -11.38 46.48 19.67
N PRO A 780 -10.48 47.10 20.45
CA PRO A 780 -10.82 47.64 21.77
C PRO A 780 -11.58 48.98 21.60
N PRO A 781 -12.43 49.38 22.57
CA PRO A 781 -13.08 50.68 22.54
C PRO A 781 -12.02 51.79 22.66
N GLY A 782 -12.02 52.72 21.69
CA GLY A 782 -10.89 53.59 21.42
C GLY A 782 -10.62 54.73 22.41
N GLU A 783 -9.44 55.33 22.25
CA GLU A 783 -9.15 56.76 22.47
C GLU A 783 -7.97 57.21 21.56
N PRO A 784 -7.80 58.53 21.29
CA PRO A 784 -7.36 59.04 19.98
C PRO A 784 -5.88 59.44 19.91
N GLY A 785 -5.31 59.25 18.72
CA GLY A 785 -4.17 60.04 18.21
C GLY A 785 -2.79 59.39 18.33
N GLY A 786 -2.19 59.06 17.18
CA GLY A 786 -0.76 58.76 17.05
C GLY A 786 -0.46 57.94 15.80
N GLU A 787 0.40 58.47 14.94
CA GLU A 787 0.74 58.03 13.58
C GLU A 787 1.19 56.56 13.44
N GLU A 788 0.78 55.93 12.33
CA GLU A 788 1.30 54.64 11.83
C GLU A 788 2.82 54.70 11.53
N PRO A 789 3.56 53.60 11.77
CA PRO A 789 4.69 53.23 10.94
C PRO A 789 4.31 52.04 10.02
N PRO A 790 4.77 52.04 8.75
CA PRO A 790 4.37 51.03 7.78
C PRO A 790 5.26 49.78 7.84
N GLY A 791 4.66 48.63 7.55
CA GLY A 791 5.37 47.47 7.00
C GLY A 791 5.60 46.32 7.96
N GLY A 792 4.78 45.29 7.83
CA GLY A 792 4.99 43.98 8.45
C GLY A 792 3.97 42.97 7.95
N THR A 793 4.19 42.43 6.75
CA THR A 793 3.51 41.21 6.27
C THR A 793 3.67 40.09 7.29
N ALA A 794 2.57 39.55 7.79
CA ALA A 794 2.55 38.33 8.59
C ALA A 794 2.93 37.11 7.71
N PRO A 795 3.76 36.17 8.23
CA PRO A 795 4.28 35.07 7.43
C PRO A 795 3.40 33.82 7.50
N GLY A 796 2.75 33.46 6.39
CA GLY A 796 2.46 32.05 6.09
C GLY A 796 3.73 31.43 5.53
N LYS A 797 4.37 30.50 6.25
CA LYS A 797 5.53 29.76 5.73
C LYS A 797 5.03 28.55 4.94
N ASP A 798 5.36 28.55 3.65
CA ASP A 798 5.30 27.39 2.76
C ASP A 798 6.01 26.18 3.39
N VAL A 799 5.27 25.11 3.68
CA VAL A 799 5.85 23.80 3.99
C VAL A 799 6.17 23.12 2.65
N ALA A 800 7.43 22.74 2.44
CA ALA A 800 7.83 22.05 1.22
C ALA A 800 7.08 20.72 1.08
N SER A 801 6.59 20.40 -0.12
CA SER A 801 5.90 19.13 -0.39
C SER A 801 6.82 17.93 -0.17
N GLU A 802 6.25 16.77 0.21
CA GLU A 802 6.98 15.50 0.40
C GLU A 802 7.95 15.20 -0.76
N ASP A 803 7.47 15.31 -2.01
CA ASP A 803 8.27 15.11 -3.22
C ASP A 803 9.50 16.04 -3.29
N ALA A 804 9.38 17.28 -2.81
CA ALA A 804 10.46 18.26 -2.82
C ALA A 804 11.49 17.97 -1.72
N LEU A 805 11.04 17.49 -0.56
CA LEU A 805 11.92 17.06 0.52
C LEU A 805 12.68 15.78 0.15
N ALA A 806 12.05 14.85 -0.57
CA ALA A 806 12.69 13.64 -1.08
C ALA A 806 13.77 13.95 -2.12
N GLU A 807 13.47 14.81 -3.11
CA GLU A 807 14.44 15.25 -4.12
C GLU A 807 15.62 16.02 -3.46
N GLN A 808 15.33 16.84 -2.45
CA GLN A 808 16.35 17.55 -1.70
C GLN A 808 17.24 16.60 -0.88
N ALA A 809 16.67 15.57 -0.25
CA ALA A 809 17.41 14.56 0.50
C ALA A 809 18.35 13.76 -0.42
N GLU A 810 17.88 13.32 -1.60
CA GLU A 810 18.71 12.59 -2.58
C GLU A 810 19.90 13.44 -3.05
N LEU A 811 19.66 14.73 -3.29
CA LEU A 811 20.69 15.67 -3.71
C LEU A 811 21.73 15.95 -2.60
N GLN A 812 21.29 16.02 -1.34
CA GLN A 812 22.16 16.17 -0.19
C GLN A 812 22.95 14.88 0.11
N GLN A 813 22.34 13.70 -0.05
CA GLN A 813 23.02 12.42 0.06
C GLN A 813 24.13 12.28 -1.00
N THR A 814 23.83 12.65 -2.24
CA THR A 814 24.84 12.66 -3.32
C THR A 814 26.01 13.58 -3.00
N LYS A 815 25.76 14.76 -2.41
CA LYS A 815 26.83 15.68 -1.98
C LYS A 815 27.67 15.11 -0.86
N LEU A 816 27.03 14.49 0.13
CA LEU A 816 27.71 13.80 1.23
C LEU A 816 28.65 12.70 0.71
N GLU A 817 28.17 11.86 -0.21
CA GLU A 817 28.97 10.80 -0.83
C GLU A 817 30.16 11.36 -1.63
N GLN A 818 29.98 12.51 -2.31
CA GLN A 818 31.06 13.20 -3.01
C GLN A 818 32.10 13.78 -2.05
N ALA A 819 31.67 14.39 -0.94
CA ALA A 819 32.57 14.93 0.08
C ALA A 819 33.37 13.82 0.79
N LEU A 820 32.74 12.67 1.04
CA LEU A 820 33.39 11.47 1.56
C LEU A 820 34.43 10.93 0.56
N ALA A 821 34.06 10.78 -0.72
CA ALA A 821 34.98 10.34 -1.76
C ALA A 821 36.16 11.30 -1.98
N ALA A 822 35.97 12.60 -1.70
CA ALA A 822 37.01 13.62 -1.76
C ALA A 822 37.92 13.68 -0.51
N GLY A 823 37.59 12.94 0.56
CA GLY A 823 38.32 12.98 1.83
C GLY A 823 38.18 14.31 2.56
N GLU A 824 37.02 14.98 2.46
CA GLU A 824 36.74 16.29 3.06
C GLU A 824 35.83 16.17 4.30
N PRO A 825 36.37 15.84 5.50
CA PRO A 825 35.56 15.48 6.67
C PRO A 825 34.70 16.62 7.20
N LYS A 826 35.10 17.89 6.99
CA LYS A 826 34.30 19.06 7.41
C LYS A 826 33.11 19.30 6.48
N ALA A 827 33.26 19.06 5.18
CA ALA A 827 32.18 19.18 4.21
C ALA A 827 31.19 18.03 4.40
N ALA A 828 31.68 16.79 4.53
CA ALA A 828 30.87 15.62 4.82
C ALA A 828 30.05 15.79 6.12
N ALA A 829 30.64 16.32 7.19
CA ALA A 829 29.91 16.60 8.43
C ALA A 829 28.78 17.64 8.26
N ALA A 830 28.99 18.68 7.45
CA ALA A 830 27.98 19.71 7.19
C ALA A 830 26.86 19.18 6.28
N ASP A 831 27.21 18.41 5.24
CA ASP A 831 26.25 17.80 4.33
C ASP A 831 25.41 16.73 5.04
N LEU A 832 26.02 15.94 5.93
CA LEU A 832 25.30 14.97 6.77
C LEU A 832 24.29 15.68 7.67
N GLN A 833 24.67 16.79 8.31
CA GLN A 833 23.75 17.52 9.18
C GLN A 833 22.56 18.10 8.41
N GLN A 834 22.77 18.56 7.19
CA GLN A 834 21.68 19.01 6.30
C GLN A 834 20.77 17.86 5.89
N LEU A 835 21.36 16.73 5.51
CA LEU A 835 20.63 15.53 5.13
C LEU A 835 19.78 14.99 6.27
N LEU A 836 20.31 14.93 7.49
CA LEU A 836 19.58 14.52 8.68
C LEU A 836 18.38 15.44 8.96
N ALA A 837 18.54 16.76 8.79
CA ALA A 837 17.46 17.71 8.97
C ALA A 837 16.35 17.55 7.91
N THR A 838 16.72 17.34 6.64
CA THR A 838 15.77 17.11 5.55
C THR A 838 15.09 15.74 5.67
N GLN A 839 15.80 14.70 6.09
CA GLN A 839 15.22 13.38 6.39
C GLN A 839 14.23 13.44 7.55
N ALA A 840 14.51 14.22 8.59
CA ALA A 840 13.55 14.43 9.69
C ALA A 840 12.28 15.15 9.23
N GLN A 841 12.40 16.14 8.34
CA GLN A 841 11.26 16.83 7.73
C GLN A 841 10.47 15.92 6.80
N LEU A 842 11.15 15.05 6.03
CA LEU A 842 10.51 14.08 5.15
C LEU A 842 9.74 13.03 5.97
N ALA A 843 10.34 12.49 7.03
CA ALA A 843 9.68 11.54 7.93
C ALA A 843 8.45 12.14 8.61
N ASP A 844 8.52 13.41 9.02
CA ASP A 844 7.39 14.15 9.59
C ASP A 844 6.28 14.41 8.54
N ALA A 845 6.64 14.75 7.31
CA ALA A 845 5.70 14.92 6.21
C ALA A 845 5.02 13.59 5.82
N GLN A 846 5.75 12.47 5.85
CA GLN A 846 5.24 11.13 5.55
C GLN A 846 4.28 10.59 6.60
N THR A 847 4.53 10.92 7.88
CA THR A 847 3.70 10.48 9.00
C THR A 847 2.55 11.46 9.30
N GLY A 848 2.64 12.71 8.83
CA GLY A 848 1.68 13.77 9.17
C GLY A 848 1.70 14.18 10.64
N ALA A 849 2.74 13.78 11.37
CA ALA A 849 2.76 13.83 12.83
C ALA A 849 2.75 15.26 13.37
N SER A 850 3.48 16.21 12.78
CA SER A 850 3.45 17.62 13.19
C SER A 850 2.10 18.31 12.94
N ALA A 851 1.42 18.00 11.84
CA ALA A 851 0.08 18.48 11.54
C ALA A 851 -0.94 17.91 12.54
N GLY A 852 -0.85 16.61 12.83
CA GLY A 852 -1.64 15.95 13.86
C GLY A 852 -1.39 16.55 15.25
N GLN A 853 -0.14 16.75 15.64
CA GLN A 853 0.22 17.39 16.92
C GLN A 853 -0.31 18.82 17.03
N ALA A 854 -0.28 19.61 15.96
CA ALA A 854 -0.83 20.96 15.95
C ALA A 854 -2.36 20.94 16.17
N SER A 855 -3.08 20.07 15.46
CA SER A 855 -4.53 19.90 15.65
C SER A 855 -4.89 19.41 17.06
N LEU A 856 -4.10 18.50 17.62
CA LEU A 856 -4.31 17.96 18.97
C LEU A 856 -3.96 18.99 20.06
N ALA A 857 -2.95 19.84 19.83
CA ALA A 857 -2.62 20.95 20.72
C ALA A 857 -3.73 22.01 20.73
N GLU A 858 -4.33 22.30 19.58
CA GLU A 858 -5.50 23.17 19.46
C GLU A 858 -6.73 22.58 20.17
N ALA A 859 -6.98 21.29 19.98
CA ALA A 859 -8.04 20.57 20.68
C ALA A 859 -7.83 20.58 22.22
N LYS A 860 -6.59 20.40 22.67
CA LYS A 860 -6.22 20.48 24.10
C LYS A 860 -6.51 21.86 24.69
N LEU A 861 -6.11 22.93 24.00
CA LEU A 861 -6.36 24.31 24.45
C LEU A 861 -7.87 24.61 24.55
N LYS A 862 -8.65 24.14 23.57
CA LYS A 862 -10.12 24.25 23.59
C LYS A 862 -10.72 23.50 24.79
N LEU A 863 -10.29 22.25 25.03
CA LEU A 863 -10.76 21.44 26.15
C LEU A 863 -10.36 22.01 27.53
N GLU A 864 -9.15 22.55 27.68
CA GLU A 864 -8.69 23.19 28.92
C GLU A 864 -9.49 24.46 29.24
N ALA A 865 -9.84 25.25 28.22
CA ALA A 865 -10.70 26.41 28.37
C ALA A 865 -12.11 26.01 28.86
N VAL A 866 -12.68 24.93 28.29
CA VAL A 866 -13.99 24.42 28.72
C VAL A 866 -13.93 23.80 30.12
N LEU A 867 -12.83 23.13 30.48
CA LEU A 867 -12.62 22.57 31.82
C LEU A 867 -12.59 23.67 32.89
N LYS A 868 -11.87 24.77 32.66
CA LYS A 868 -11.82 25.91 33.59
C LYS A 868 -13.19 26.54 33.81
N LEU A 869 -14.01 26.63 32.76
CA LEU A 869 -15.39 27.12 32.86
C LEU A 869 -16.27 26.16 33.66
N ALA A 870 -16.17 24.84 33.42
CA ALA A 870 -16.92 23.83 34.16
C ALA A 870 -16.52 23.79 35.65
N GLN A 871 -15.23 23.98 35.97
CA GLN A 871 -14.73 24.11 37.34
C GLN A 871 -15.25 25.36 38.04
N ALA A 872 -15.31 26.51 37.34
CA ALA A 872 -15.86 27.75 37.89
C ALA A 872 -17.37 27.66 38.16
N GLN A 873 -18.08 26.79 37.45
CA GLN A 873 -19.52 26.55 37.59
C GLN A 873 -19.87 25.45 38.61
N GLY A 874 -18.88 24.71 39.14
CA GLY A 874 -19.09 23.64 40.11
C GLY A 874 -19.71 22.36 39.53
N ASP A 875 -19.66 22.16 38.21
CA ASP A 875 -20.23 21.00 37.51
C ASP A 875 -19.27 19.81 37.54
N THR A 876 -19.40 18.96 38.56
CA THR A 876 -18.47 17.85 38.83
C THR A 876 -18.48 16.76 37.77
N GLU A 877 -19.61 16.53 37.09
CA GLU A 877 -19.76 15.48 36.09
C GLU A 877 -19.13 15.89 34.75
N ARG A 878 -19.32 17.17 34.37
CA ARG A 878 -18.67 17.75 33.20
C ARG A 878 -17.17 17.92 33.40
N VAL A 879 -16.73 18.26 34.61
CA VAL A 879 -15.31 18.29 34.98
C VAL A 879 -14.67 16.90 34.83
N ALA A 880 -15.31 15.84 35.33
CA ALA A 880 -14.79 14.48 35.19
C ALA A 880 -14.68 14.04 33.72
N THR A 881 -15.71 14.35 32.91
CA THR A 881 -15.74 14.00 31.49
C THR A 881 -14.67 14.75 30.68
N LEU A 882 -14.56 16.06 30.87
CA LEU A 882 -13.55 16.89 30.20
C LEU A 882 -12.13 16.54 30.64
N THR A 883 -11.95 16.14 31.90
CA THR A 883 -10.65 15.65 32.40
C THR A 883 -10.25 14.37 31.67
N ARG A 884 -11.17 13.42 31.51
CA ARG A 884 -10.92 12.19 30.74
C ARG A 884 -10.65 12.44 29.25
N SER A 885 -11.34 13.39 28.64
CA SER A 885 -11.08 13.80 27.25
C SER A 885 -9.72 14.48 27.10
N LEU A 886 -9.31 15.29 28.09
CA LEU A 886 -7.97 15.89 28.12
C LEU A 886 -6.86 14.85 28.29
N GLU A 887 -7.10 13.83 29.12
CA GLU A 887 -6.20 12.68 29.26
C GLU A 887 -6.05 11.92 27.94
N ALA A 888 -7.16 11.64 27.23
CA ALA A 888 -7.14 10.98 25.93
C ALA A 888 -6.43 11.81 24.84
N VAL A 889 -6.63 13.13 24.82
CA VAL A 889 -5.92 14.03 23.89
C VAL A 889 -4.44 14.10 24.23
N ALA A 890 -4.07 14.14 25.52
CA ALA A 890 -2.68 14.10 25.94
C ALA A 890 -1.99 12.79 25.54
N GLU A 891 -2.69 11.66 25.63
CA GLU A 891 -2.22 10.34 25.19
C GLU A 891 -2.05 10.28 23.67
N ALA A 892 -2.99 10.85 22.90
CA ALA A 892 -2.88 10.96 21.44
C ALA A 892 -1.69 11.84 21.01
N VAL A 893 -1.45 12.97 21.70
CA VAL A 893 -0.27 13.81 21.46
C VAL A 893 1.03 13.06 21.75
N ALA A 894 1.08 12.33 22.87
CA ALA A 894 2.25 11.53 23.23
C ALA A 894 2.51 10.42 22.21
N THR A 895 1.46 9.79 21.68
CA THR A 895 1.54 8.76 20.62
C THR A 895 2.09 9.37 19.34
N ALA A 896 1.48 10.43 18.83
CA ALA A 896 1.93 11.10 17.61
C ALA A 896 3.38 11.60 17.70
N LYS A 897 3.82 12.02 18.89
CA LYS A 897 5.21 12.42 19.14
C LYS A 897 6.17 11.25 19.18
N LYS A 898 5.78 10.13 19.79
CA LYS A 898 6.55 8.90 19.76
C LYS A 898 6.72 8.41 18.32
N ASP A 899 5.64 8.36 17.54
CA ASP A 899 5.66 7.85 16.17
C ASP A 899 6.58 8.69 15.27
N ALA A 900 6.55 10.02 15.43
CA ALA A 900 7.47 10.92 14.73
C ALA A 900 8.95 10.65 15.08
N LEU A 901 9.24 10.43 16.37
CA LEU A 901 10.61 10.14 16.83
C LEU A 901 11.12 8.78 16.33
N PHE A 902 10.26 7.76 16.28
CA PHE A 902 10.61 6.46 15.69
C PHE A 902 10.82 6.55 14.18
N ALA A 903 9.98 7.29 13.45
CA ALA A 903 10.18 7.51 12.02
C ALA A 903 11.53 8.22 11.73
N GLN A 904 11.91 9.19 12.58
CA GLN A 904 13.23 9.82 12.50
C GLN A 904 14.36 8.83 12.84
N LEU A 905 14.18 8.00 13.86
CA LEU A 905 15.16 6.99 14.24
C LEU A 905 15.40 5.98 13.11
N ASP A 906 14.34 5.47 12.50
CA ASP A 906 14.40 4.54 11.36
C ASP A 906 15.11 5.18 10.17
N ALA A 907 14.78 6.44 9.85
CA ALA A 907 15.44 7.17 8.76
C ALA A 907 16.95 7.33 9.00
N VAL A 908 17.37 7.63 10.23
CA VAL A 908 18.79 7.73 10.59
C VAL A 908 19.49 6.38 10.53
N GLN A 909 18.84 5.30 10.97
CA GLN A 909 19.41 3.95 10.92
C GLN A 909 19.56 3.43 9.48
N VAL A 910 18.57 3.68 8.62
CA VAL A 910 18.65 3.37 7.18
C VAL A 910 19.81 4.14 6.54
N LEU A 911 19.96 5.43 6.87
CA LEU A 911 21.06 6.25 6.39
C LEU A 911 22.42 5.72 6.85
N ALA A 912 22.52 5.29 8.12
CA ALA A 912 23.74 4.73 8.69
C ALA A 912 24.13 3.39 8.06
N ALA A 913 23.15 2.58 7.64
CA ALA A 913 23.40 1.33 6.92
C ALA A 913 23.85 1.57 5.46
N ALA A 914 23.42 2.67 4.85
CA ALA A 914 23.72 3.00 3.46
C ALA A 914 25.09 3.67 3.25
N LEU A 915 25.61 4.36 4.27
CA LEU A 915 26.85 5.15 4.15
C LEU A 915 28.12 4.33 4.46
N PRO A 916 29.28 4.67 3.85
CA PRO A 916 30.57 4.06 4.17
C PRO A 916 30.95 4.23 5.65
N GLN A 917 31.63 3.23 6.22
CA GLN A 917 32.05 3.18 7.62
C GLN A 917 33.27 4.11 7.88
N GLU A 918 33.10 5.42 7.68
CA GLU A 918 34.08 6.43 8.07
C GLU A 918 33.83 6.91 9.50
N ALA A 919 34.88 6.88 10.34
CA ALA A 919 34.79 7.13 11.77
C ALA A 919 34.13 8.48 12.14
N GLY A 920 34.31 9.54 11.36
CA GLY A 920 33.75 10.87 11.63
C GLY A 920 32.24 10.96 11.39
N VAL A 921 31.76 10.40 10.27
CA VAL A 921 30.33 10.35 9.91
C VAL A 921 29.57 9.39 10.82
N GLN A 922 30.18 8.25 11.12
CA GLN A 922 29.57 7.25 11.99
C GLN A 922 29.40 7.75 13.42
N THR A 923 30.39 8.48 13.96
CA THR A 923 30.26 9.13 15.28
C THR A 923 29.08 10.10 15.33
N GLN A 924 28.83 10.87 14.25
CA GLN A 924 27.72 11.81 14.20
C GLN A 924 26.35 11.12 14.09
N LEU A 925 26.28 10.02 13.32
CA LEU A 925 25.07 9.20 13.22
C LEU A 925 24.75 8.51 14.55
N GLU A 926 25.76 7.95 15.22
CA GLU A 926 25.61 7.35 16.55
C GLU A 926 25.16 8.38 17.60
N GLN A 927 25.70 9.61 17.55
CA GLN A 927 25.24 10.71 18.40
C GLN A 927 23.79 11.08 18.13
N GLN A 928 23.37 11.11 16.85
CA GLN A 928 21.99 11.41 16.48
C GLN A 928 21.02 10.30 16.91
N VAL A 929 21.39 9.03 16.73
CA VAL A 929 20.64 7.86 17.22
C VAL A 929 20.50 7.94 18.74
N THR A 930 21.60 8.19 19.46
CA THR A 930 21.60 8.32 20.92
C THR A 930 20.65 9.42 21.36
N LYS A 931 20.71 10.59 20.71
CA LYS A 931 19.81 11.72 21.01
C LYS A 931 18.33 11.36 20.81
N LEU A 932 17.99 10.71 19.70
CA LEU A 932 16.60 10.32 19.41
C LEU A 932 16.09 9.27 20.41
N LEU A 933 16.94 8.31 20.78
CA LEU A 933 16.63 7.31 21.80
C LEU A 933 16.43 7.95 23.19
N GLU A 934 17.23 8.95 23.56
CA GLU A 934 17.04 9.71 24.80
C GLU A 934 15.73 10.53 24.78
N GLU A 935 15.38 11.13 23.63
CA GLU A 935 14.10 11.84 23.47
C GLU A 935 12.90 10.90 23.59
N LEU A 936 12.99 9.69 23.01
CA LEU A 936 11.98 8.62 23.18
C LEU A 936 11.89 8.16 24.62
N GLN A 937 13.02 7.95 25.30
CA GLN A 937 13.06 7.59 26.72
C GLN A 937 12.38 8.66 27.59
N GLN A 938 12.58 9.95 27.30
CA GLN A 938 11.88 11.02 27.99
C GLN A 938 10.37 11.01 27.75
N GLN A 939 9.91 10.65 26.53
CA GLN A 939 8.48 10.48 26.25
C GLN A 939 7.89 9.29 27.03
N GLU A 940 8.60 8.17 27.10
CA GLU A 940 8.19 7.00 27.88
C GLU A 940 8.11 7.31 29.37
N LYS A 941 9.11 8.03 29.89
CA LYS A 941 9.15 8.46 31.30
C LYS A 941 7.97 9.35 31.70
N ALA A 942 7.49 10.19 30.78
CA ALA A 942 6.39 11.11 31.02
C ALA A 942 5.05 10.41 31.30
N LYS A 943 4.93 9.10 31.04
CA LYS A 943 3.73 8.31 31.31
C LYS A 943 3.57 7.87 32.76
N TYR A 944 4.68 7.86 33.50
CA TYR A 944 4.69 7.45 34.89
C TYR A 944 4.48 8.67 35.78
N THR A 945 3.48 8.60 36.64
CA THR A 945 3.29 9.60 37.70
C THR A 945 4.48 9.59 38.66
N PRO A 946 4.76 10.69 39.39
CA PRO A 946 5.83 10.71 40.38
C PRO A 946 5.75 9.59 41.43
N GLU A 947 4.53 9.18 41.78
CA GLU A 947 4.27 8.07 42.71
C GLU A 947 4.64 6.72 42.10
N GLU A 948 4.26 6.47 40.86
CA GLU A 948 4.65 5.25 40.12
C GLU A 948 6.17 5.19 39.90
N GLN A 949 6.82 6.33 39.63
CA GLN A 949 8.28 6.40 39.50
C GLN A 949 8.96 6.07 40.83
N ALA A 950 8.45 6.59 41.96
CA ALA A 950 8.96 6.25 43.28
C ALA A 950 8.75 4.76 43.59
N ALA A 951 7.58 4.20 43.28
CA ALA A 951 7.30 2.78 43.48
C ALA A 951 8.21 1.88 42.64
N LEU A 952 8.45 2.22 41.37
CA LEU A 952 9.39 1.51 40.51
C LEU A 952 10.84 1.62 41.01
N ALA A 953 11.23 2.77 41.56
CA ALA A 953 12.55 2.97 42.16
C ALA A 953 12.72 2.13 43.44
N ASP A 954 11.70 2.03 44.28
CA ASP A 954 11.70 1.19 45.49
C ASP A 954 11.81 -0.30 45.13
N VAL A 955 11.04 -0.77 44.13
CA VAL A 955 11.14 -2.14 43.63
C VAL A 955 12.52 -2.39 43.01
N SER A 956 13.06 -1.44 42.25
CA SER A 956 14.43 -1.52 41.72
C SER A 956 15.47 -1.65 42.82
N ALA A 957 15.36 -0.85 43.89
CA ALA A 957 16.26 -0.92 45.04
C ALA A 957 16.15 -2.27 45.77
N SER A 958 14.94 -2.81 45.93
CA SER A 958 14.71 -4.14 46.51
C SER A 958 15.35 -5.26 45.66
N LEU A 959 15.11 -5.23 44.34
CA LEU A 959 15.67 -6.21 43.40
C LEU A 959 17.20 -6.17 43.37
N ALA A 960 17.80 -4.97 43.43
CA ALA A 960 19.25 -4.80 43.52
C ALA A 960 19.81 -5.29 44.88
N ALA A 961 19.08 -5.10 45.97
CA ALA A 961 19.46 -5.54 47.32
C ALA A 961 19.29 -7.06 47.54
N SER A 962 18.37 -7.70 46.82
CA SER A 962 18.08 -9.15 46.87
C SER A 962 19.16 -10.03 46.19
N SER A 963 20.28 -9.43 45.78
CA SER A 963 21.39 -10.01 44.98
C SER A 963 22.26 -11.06 45.69
N ALA A 964 21.75 -11.75 46.71
CA ALA A 964 22.51 -12.74 47.48
C ALA A 964 22.88 -14.02 46.71
N SER A 965 22.41 -14.24 45.47
CA SER A 965 22.78 -15.42 44.66
C SER A 965 22.85 -15.23 43.13
N ALA A 966 22.28 -14.14 42.58
CA ALA A 966 22.40 -13.79 41.15
C ALA A 966 22.62 -12.28 41.01
N SER A 967 23.45 -11.85 40.05
CA SER A 967 23.67 -10.42 39.78
C SER A 967 22.46 -9.85 39.04
N ILE A 968 21.43 -9.45 39.80
CA ILE A 968 20.23 -8.79 39.28
C ILE A 968 20.54 -7.30 39.12
N GLN A 969 20.44 -6.79 37.89
CA GLN A 969 20.60 -5.37 37.58
C GLN A 969 19.28 -4.83 37.02
N PRO A 970 18.51 -4.05 37.79
CA PRO A 970 17.32 -3.37 37.29
C PRO A 970 17.67 -2.40 36.15
N ILE A 971 16.86 -2.41 35.09
CA ILE A 971 16.87 -1.40 34.04
C ILE A 971 15.63 -0.50 34.28
N PRO A 972 15.73 0.83 34.10
CA PRO A 972 14.57 1.71 34.14
C PRO A 972 13.48 1.27 33.16
N ALA A 973 12.21 1.38 33.59
CA ALA A 973 11.07 0.96 32.76
C ALA A 973 10.98 1.76 31.46
N GLU A 974 11.37 3.04 31.49
CA GLU A 974 11.41 3.93 30.32
C GLU A 974 12.46 3.54 29.26
N ASN A 975 13.32 2.56 29.52
CA ASN A 975 14.31 2.09 28.57
C ASN A 975 13.78 0.97 27.66
N VAL A 976 12.54 0.51 27.83
CA VAL A 976 11.92 -0.46 26.93
C VAL A 976 10.98 0.27 26.00
N LEU A 977 11.35 0.37 24.74
CA LEU A 977 10.65 1.15 23.73
C LEU A 977 9.97 0.23 22.71
N SER A 978 8.80 0.63 22.22
CA SER A 978 8.13 -0.02 21.08
C SER A 978 7.53 1.04 20.15
N PRO A 979 7.68 0.91 18.81
CA PRO A 979 7.20 1.90 17.86
C PRO A 979 5.70 2.17 18.01
N ASN A 980 4.90 1.11 18.00
CA ASN A 980 3.44 1.23 17.86
C ASN A 980 2.67 0.93 19.14
N ILE A 981 3.35 0.42 20.17
CA ILE A 981 2.71 -0.01 21.43
C ILE A 981 3.38 0.72 22.59
N PHE A 982 2.59 1.11 23.57
CA PHE A 982 3.10 1.62 24.83
C PHE A 982 3.08 0.50 25.86
N ILE A 983 4.24 0.21 26.45
CA ILE A 983 4.38 -0.87 27.43
C ILE A 983 4.48 -0.23 28.81
N LYS A 984 3.45 -0.37 29.62
CA LYS A 984 3.45 0.14 31.00
C LYS A 984 3.91 -0.96 31.96
N PHE A 985 5.00 -0.70 32.67
CA PHE A 985 5.56 -1.63 33.64
C PHE A 985 5.12 -1.30 35.05
N ASP A 986 4.73 -2.32 35.81
CA ASP A 986 4.44 -2.22 37.24
C ASP A 986 5.64 -2.69 38.10
N ALA A 987 6.68 -3.24 37.46
CA ALA A 987 8.00 -3.51 38.01
C ALA A 987 9.08 -3.35 36.93
N PRO A 988 10.31 -2.94 37.30
CA PRO A 988 11.36 -2.67 36.34
C PRO A 988 11.80 -3.96 35.60
N PRO A 989 12.12 -3.88 34.31
CA PRO A 989 12.96 -4.87 33.63
C PRO A 989 14.26 -5.15 34.40
N VAL A 990 14.83 -6.34 34.25
CA VAL A 990 16.09 -6.70 34.93
C VAL A 990 17.04 -7.44 34.00
N ILE A 991 18.34 -7.20 34.14
CA ILE A 991 19.40 -8.05 33.57
C ILE A 991 19.83 -9.03 34.65
N ILE A 992 19.79 -10.32 34.32
CA ILE A 992 20.24 -11.40 35.18
C ILE A 992 21.25 -12.22 34.39
N ASN A 993 22.49 -12.31 34.89
CA ASN A 993 23.59 -13.04 34.25
C ASN A 993 23.81 -12.65 32.76
N GLY A 994 23.62 -11.37 32.42
CA GLY A 994 23.79 -10.85 31.05
C GLY A 994 22.60 -11.06 30.11
N GLN A 995 21.47 -11.59 30.60
CA GLN A 995 20.23 -11.75 29.83
C GLN A 995 19.15 -10.79 30.37
N ALA A 996 18.38 -10.17 29.47
CA ALA A 996 17.25 -9.31 29.82
C ALA A 996 16.00 -10.13 30.15
N TYR A 997 15.37 -9.82 31.28
CA TYR A 997 14.12 -10.40 31.75
C TYR A 997 13.09 -9.29 31.92
N LEU A 998 11.85 -9.59 31.56
CA LEU A 998 10.73 -8.66 31.67
C LEU A 998 9.58 -9.27 32.49
N PRO A 999 8.82 -8.46 33.23
CA PRO A 999 7.54 -8.89 33.78
C PRO A 999 6.62 -9.35 32.64
N ILE A 1000 6.29 -10.64 32.62
CA ILE A 1000 5.57 -11.27 31.49
C ILE A 1000 4.21 -10.62 31.24
N ARG A 1001 3.51 -10.20 32.30
CA ARG A 1001 2.19 -9.57 32.21
C ARG A 1001 2.27 -8.23 31.50
N SER A 1002 3.17 -7.34 31.93
CA SER A 1002 3.33 -6.00 31.35
C SER A 1002 3.57 -6.05 29.86
N VAL A 1003 4.44 -6.97 29.41
CA VAL A 1003 4.74 -7.12 27.98
C VAL A 1003 3.57 -7.78 27.26
N SER A 1004 3.14 -8.96 27.69
CA SER A 1004 2.18 -9.77 26.92
C SER A 1004 0.81 -9.08 26.78
N GLU A 1005 0.30 -8.43 27.84
CA GLU A 1005 -0.98 -7.71 27.78
C GLU A 1005 -0.89 -6.46 26.88
N SER A 1006 0.25 -5.76 26.87
CA SER A 1006 0.47 -4.62 25.97
C SER A 1006 0.42 -5.00 24.48
N PHE A 1007 0.74 -6.26 24.16
CA PHE A 1007 0.60 -6.83 22.81
C PHE A 1007 -0.73 -7.59 22.60
N GLY A 1008 -1.72 -7.38 23.48
CA GLY A 1008 -3.07 -7.94 23.33
C GLY A 1008 -3.19 -9.42 23.70
N ALA A 1009 -2.21 -9.99 24.39
CA ALA A 1009 -2.28 -11.36 24.89
C ALA A 1009 -2.89 -11.41 26.30
N ALA A 1010 -3.75 -12.40 26.57
CA ALA A 1010 -4.24 -12.68 27.92
C ALA A 1010 -3.20 -13.44 28.72
N VAL A 1011 -3.00 -13.07 29.99
CA VAL A 1011 -2.05 -13.75 30.89
C VAL A 1011 -2.77 -14.34 32.10
N ASP A 1012 -2.73 -15.65 32.21
CA ASP A 1012 -3.28 -16.42 33.33
C ASP A 1012 -2.16 -17.00 34.21
N TRP A 1013 -2.45 -17.16 35.50
CA TRP A 1013 -1.50 -17.66 36.49
C TRP A 1013 -2.13 -18.77 37.33
N ASP A 1014 -1.55 -19.97 37.24
CA ASP A 1014 -1.88 -21.10 38.09
C ASP A 1014 -0.95 -21.13 39.32
N GLN A 1015 -1.51 -20.86 40.49
CA GLN A 1015 -0.78 -20.84 41.74
C GLN A 1015 -0.37 -22.23 42.24
N ASP A 1016 -1.15 -23.28 41.93
CA ASP A 1016 -0.89 -24.64 42.40
C ASP A 1016 0.28 -25.26 41.65
N THR A 1017 0.36 -24.99 40.34
CA THR A 1017 1.43 -25.50 39.48
C THR A 1017 2.59 -24.53 39.30
N LEU A 1018 2.45 -23.27 39.74
CA LEU A 1018 3.38 -22.17 39.47
C LEU A 1018 3.61 -21.97 37.98
N THR A 1019 2.53 -21.97 37.19
CA THR A 1019 2.57 -21.89 35.74
C THR A 1019 1.94 -20.59 35.27
N VAL A 1020 2.67 -19.87 34.41
CA VAL A 1020 2.12 -18.74 33.66
C VAL A 1020 1.70 -19.20 32.27
N THR A 1021 0.51 -18.78 31.84
CA THR A 1021 -0.05 -19.07 30.52
C THR A 1021 -0.35 -17.75 29.81
N VAL A 1022 0.28 -17.53 28.66
CA VAL A 1022 0.02 -16.39 27.77
C VAL A 1022 -0.75 -16.90 26.55
N SER A 1023 -1.90 -16.30 26.25
CA SER A 1023 -2.77 -16.70 25.15
C SER A 1023 -3.09 -15.54 24.23
N THR A 1024 -2.93 -15.74 22.92
CA THR A 1024 -3.40 -14.84 21.86
C THR A 1024 -4.47 -15.54 21.02
N GLU A 1025 -5.05 -14.87 20.02
CA GLU A 1025 -5.96 -15.51 19.06
C GLU A 1025 -5.31 -16.65 18.25
N TYR A 1026 -3.97 -16.70 18.19
CA TYR A 1026 -3.23 -17.61 17.31
C TYR A 1026 -2.22 -18.50 18.03
N ARG A 1027 -1.86 -18.22 19.29
CA ARG A 1027 -0.86 -18.99 20.05
C ARG A 1027 -1.15 -19.10 21.54
N THR A 1028 -0.66 -20.15 22.17
CA THR A 1028 -0.65 -20.35 23.62
C THR A 1028 0.76 -20.70 24.11
N ILE A 1029 1.30 -19.92 25.03
CA ILE A 1029 2.62 -20.10 25.63
C ILE A 1029 2.44 -20.44 27.11
N THR A 1030 2.97 -21.57 27.56
CA THR A 1030 2.96 -21.94 29.00
C THR A 1030 4.38 -22.09 29.51
N SER A 1031 4.70 -21.47 30.64
CA SER A 1031 6.01 -21.57 31.28
C SER A 1031 5.87 -21.77 32.79
N ARG A 1032 6.65 -22.67 33.36
CA ARG A 1032 6.64 -22.98 34.79
C ARG A 1032 7.84 -22.34 35.48
N ILE A 1033 7.63 -21.77 36.67
CA ILE A 1033 8.71 -21.12 37.42
C ILE A 1033 9.82 -22.10 37.74
N SER A 1034 11.08 -21.66 37.60
CA SER A 1034 12.31 -22.42 37.84
C SER A 1034 12.56 -23.61 36.88
N GLU A 1035 11.76 -23.76 35.83
CA GLU A 1035 12.00 -24.73 34.76
C GLU A 1035 12.60 -24.03 33.53
N ASP A 1036 13.58 -24.69 32.90
CA ASP A 1036 14.25 -24.26 31.65
C ASP A 1036 13.52 -24.75 30.39
N LYS A 1037 12.29 -25.23 30.57
CA LYS A 1037 11.43 -25.77 29.53
C LYS A 1037 10.07 -25.09 29.58
N ALA A 1038 9.67 -24.49 28.46
CA ALA A 1038 8.34 -23.94 28.23
C ALA A 1038 7.60 -24.75 27.16
N TYR A 1039 6.35 -24.39 26.88
CA TYR A 1039 5.59 -24.95 25.77
C TYR A 1039 4.96 -23.83 24.95
N VAL A 1040 5.03 -23.95 23.63
CA VAL A 1040 4.39 -23.06 22.66
C VAL A 1040 3.45 -23.91 21.83
N ASP A 1041 2.16 -23.62 21.87
CA ASP A 1041 1.08 -24.39 21.23
C ASP A 1041 1.09 -25.89 21.60
N GLY A 1042 1.57 -26.18 22.82
CA GLY A 1042 1.72 -27.54 23.35
C GLY A 1042 3.04 -28.22 22.98
N ASP A 1043 3.85 -27.64 22.09
CA ASP A 1043 5.16 -28.16 21.73
C ASP A 1043 6.23 -27.67 22.73
N PRO A 1044 7.12 -28.56 23.22
CA PRO A 1044 8.14 -28.19 24.19
C PRO A 1044 9.25 -27.35 23.56
N VAL A 1045 9.58 -26.22 24.19
CA VAL A 1045 10.65 -25.30 23.80
C VAL A 1045 11.63 -25.12 24.96
N GLN A 1046 12.92 -25.27 24.68
CA GLN A 1046 13.97 -24.96 25.66
C GLN A 1046 14.14 -23.45 25.74
N ILE A 1047 14.18 -22.89 26.95
CA ILE A 1047 14.38 -21.45 27.15
C ILE A 1047 15.77 -21.16 27.72
N ASP A 1048 16.40 -20.08 27.25
CA ASP A 1048 17.79 -19.69 27.58
C ASP A 1048 18.02 -19.38 29.08
N GLY A 1049 16.94 -19.25 29.84
CA GLY A 1049 16.93 -19.18 31.30
C GLY A 1049 15.51 -19.39 31.85
N PRO A 1050 15.37 -19.92 33.08
CA PRO A 1050 14.06 -20.28 33.61
C PRO A 1050 13.19 -19.06 33.87
N ALA A 1051 11.87 -19.23 33.87
CA ALA A 1051 10.96 -18.21 34.41
C ALA A 1051 11.20 -18.03 35.92
N LEU A 1052 11.24 -16.80 36.40
CA LEU A 1052 11.58 -16.45 37.77
C LEU A 1052 10.41 -15.72 38.45
N LEU A 1053 10.24 -15.92 39.75
CA LEU A 1053 9.30 -15.15 40.56
C LEU A 1053 10.09 -14.15 41.42
N LEU A 1054 10.03 -12.86 41.07
CA LEU A 1054 10.74 -11.78 41.77
C LEU A 1054 9.73 -10.73 42.23
N GLU A 1055 9.78 -10.34 43.51
CA GLU A 1055 8.86 -9.33 44.08
C GLU A 1055 7.37 -9.59 43.74
N GLY A 1056 6.96 -10.87 43.78
CA GLY A 1056 5.59 -11.30 43.48
C GLY A 1056 5.20 -11.28 42.00
N ARG A 1057 6.16 -11.08 41.08
CA ARG A 1057 5.91 -11.01 39.63
C ARG A 1057 6.72 -12.05 38.87
N THR A 1058 6.13 -12.57 37.81
CA THR A 1058 6.78 -13.55 36.93
C THR A 1058 7.62 -12.83 35.89
N TYR A 1059 8.93 -13.09 35.91
CA TYR A 1059 9.91 -12.61 34.97
C TYR A 1059 10.31 -13.74 34.02
N VAL A 1060 10.39 -13.44 32.74
CA VAL A 1060 10.73 -14.41 31.70
C VAL A 1060 11.77 -13.79 30.77
N PRO A 1061 12.69 -14.59 30.17
CA PRO A 1061 13.65 -14.06 29.21
C PRO A 1061 12.94 -13.34 28.07
N LEU A 1062 13.35 -12.08 27.82
CA LEU A 1062 12.74 -11.23 26.81
C LEU A 1062 12.73 -11.89 25.43
N ARG A 1063 13.87 -12.48 25.02
CA ARG A 1063 14.00 -13.11 23.70
C ARG A 1063 13.00 -14.25 23.51
N PHE A 1064 12.79 -15.09 24.53
CA PHE A 1064 11.83 -16.18 24.45
C PHE A 1064 10.40 -15.67 24.23
N ILE A 1065 9.98 -14.66 24.99
CA ILE A 1065 8.65 -14.06 24.82
C ILE A 1065 8.53 -13.40 23.45
N ALA A 1066 9.54 -12.61 23.06
CA ALA A 1066 9.53 -11.92 21.78
C ALA A 1066 9.43 -12.90 20.59
N GLU A 1067 10.32 -13.90 20.52
CA GLU A 1067 10.29 -14.91 19.46
C GLU A 1067 8.99 -15.72 19.44
N SER A 1068 8.46 -16.07 20.62
CA SER A 1068 7.20 -16.82 20.73
C SER A 1068 5.99 -16.00 20.26
N LEU A 1069 6.04 -14.67 20.42
CA LEU A 1069 5.02 -13.73 19.93
C LEU A 1069 5.31 -13.23 18.50
N GLY A 1070 6.44 -13.59 17.90
CA GLY A 1070 6.85 -13.15 16.56
C GLY A 1070 7.37 -11.71 16.52
N LEU A 1071 7.91 -11.20 17.64
CA LEU A 1071 8.46 -9.87 17.80
C LEU A 1071 10.00 -9.87 17.65
N GLN A 1072 10.55 -8.78 17.14
CA GLN A 1072 11.99 -8.52 17.07
C GLN A 1072 12.45 -7.70 18.29
N VAL A 1073 13.71 -7.91 18.70
CA VAL A 1073 14.32 -7.23 19.85
C VAL A 1073 15.71 -6.73 19.51
N ASP A 1074 15.90 -5.43 19.65
CA ASP A 1074 17.19 -4.76 19.51
C ASP A 1074 17.66 -4.18 20.85
N TRP A 1075 18.95 -4.31 21.14
CA TRP A 1075 19.57 -3.79 22.35
C TRP A 1075 20.62 -2.73 22.02
N ASN A 1076 20.42 -1.52 22.51
CA ASN A 1076 21.39 -0.44 22.43
C ASN A 1076 22.23 -0.39 23.72
N ALA A 1077 23.44 -0.93 23.66
CA ALA A 1077 24.32 -1.02 24.83
C ALA A 1077 24.72 0.35 25.45
N PRO A 1078 25.02 1.42 24.67
CA PRO A 1078 25.36 2.73 25.23
C PRO A 1078 24.25 3.36 26.09
N THR A 1079 23.00 3.27 25.62
CA THR A 1079 21.83 3.87 26.31
C THR A 1079 21.10 2.87 27.20
N GLN A 1080 21.48 1.59 27.15
CA GLN A 1080 20.78 0.49 27.80
C GLN A 1080 19.30 0.41 27.43
N ILE A 1081 18.98 0.72 26.17
CA ILE A 1081 17.61 0.72 25.64
C ILE A 1081 17.32 -0.59 24.91
N ILE A 1082 16.17 -1.17 25.22
CA ILE A 1082 15.58 -2.33 24.55
C ILE A 1082 14.50 -1.81 23.61
N GLN A 1083 14.64 -2.05 22.31
CA GLN A 1083 13.60 -1.78 21.33
C GLN A 1083 12.88 -3.09 20.97
N ILE A 1084 11.55 -3.08 21.00
CA ILE A 1084 10.69 -4.22 20.65
C ILE A 1084 9.79 -3.82 19.47
N SER A 1085 9.90 -4.55 18.37
CA SER A 1085 9.16 -4.31 17.11
C SER A 1085 8.52 -5.59 16.58
N TYR A 1086 7.66 -5.47 15.57
CA TYR A 1086 7.05 -6.60 14.84
C TYR A 1086 7.97 -7.13 13.74
#